data_AF-A0A924D8E9-F1
#
_entry.id   AF-A0A924D8E9-F1
#
_cell.length_a   1.000
_cell.length_b   1.000
_cell.length_c   1.000
_cell.angle_alpha   90.00
_cell.angle_beta   90.00
_cell.angle_gamma   90.00
#
_symmetry.space_group_name_H-M   'P 1'
#
loop_
_entity.id
_entity.type
_entity.pdbx_description
1 polymer ?
#
loop_
_entity_poly.entity_id
_entity_poly.type
_entity_poly.pdbx_seq_one_letter_code
_entity_poly.pdbx_strand_id
1 'polypeptide(L)'
;SSFDHPSLNSNNYNETNLWEKVLNPFVTNAGITNAGLPLVDRPLTGELGWGNQKQRQPTVHKPRIGDNAGTVASIPDIPYNSSLALQFPGGFKTELPKISVAIPLGTPSGEYKSKIIAYEDNTPFQWRNWLLISKNLNTDPTNPGADADGILNSYSNDPAKFSDFALEAFTDPGMTLKVQVVETRLTNNAGKGSLAQMDPLLDPNLTQFPSANLMPTVVTSLGVPEKGVSYNGVSMFWPTNRGTKNGEGVNALTPWSLAFSWLSTSATELRANGNSPVQIGEARFVVPGSDAQPQGAHWWAIPTPYVDLTNTTLLQTLFPSNVVEATATGSLYLQGNRNPATARATSPAATRLEEIGNLYSTEGVLFWQGQIVKTDGIRQVTDSRTFYTKLGLTKLGAAGGSLAPVGVTQSFLNDPALTKQNPKPLYVMLPAANGNPKQAVTFLFWQAGNRSKSQLYYNANATADLAPNAWSKDTILPTPAALSFLSEPTAVLRKTFNADGNLVDAVEVAYSGQIKNRSSVEILLSRFEIVRAISANGKTEVTLKPMLLPNSFREPTVTKPGVVGTYIARDAAWILDNKPENKILVQASDGRGGFNLLNPGNGKFEEGTGLVYFDSTVGGQIVVDTRAGSVSFPNIAPPRGTTIYVTYTPQVARLNVSRNESNFDVFTNNNGGFSLLEPSLNRQPAGNIIGDNTNPTMIIDRTPNRRNRLSAPSVVFAPNGTAVSPLAGDAFIPSLARRWLLYRKAAPTGTLSGIYYKTQRVVIQLPRSVRVNYNANGSSFVALSILNGVQGSGYEVDWARGRVYFDEQMDGQKVTIIFTDSTGTTHQGMTYIAKWGDETNSSSGGTTEALMPIDTSVSEGQVTAYKDPFVDKLWVYWTSTRNGVSDLYYQTIAPQFYPNQP
;
A
#
# COMPACT_ATOMS: atom_id res chain seq x y z
N SER A 1 -28.64 15.34 1.60
CA SER A 1 -29.10 15.48 2.99
C SER A 1 -30.61 15.51 2.96
N SER A 2 -31.27 14.46 3.43
CA SER A 2 -32.58 14.62 4.05
C SER A 2 -32.32 14.89 5.53
N PHE A 3 -33.04 15.84 6.11
CA PHE A 3 -33.11 15.99 7.56
C PHE A 3 -34.17 15.01 8.03
N ASP A 4 -33.78 13.74 8.22
CA ASP A 4 -34.70 12.73 8.74
C ASP A 4 -35.00 13.04 10.21
N HIS A 5 -36.29 13.25 10.48
CA HIS A 5 -36.87 12.96 11.76
C HIS A 5 -36.71 11.45 12.07
N PRO A 6 -36.51 11.07 13.34
CA PRO A 6 -36.24 9.68 13.70
C PRO A 6 -37.48 8.82 13.41
N SER A 7 -37.32 7.89 12.48
CA SER A 7 -38.31 6.86 12.20
C SER A 7 -38.32 5.82 13.31
N LEU A 8 -39.53 5.53 13.78
CA LEU A 8 -39.87 4.51 14.74
C LEU A 8 -39.62 3.11 14.14
N ASN A 9 -38.66 2.37 14.70
CA ASN A 9 -38.88 1.00 15.20
C ASN A 9 -37.62 0.42 15.87
N SER A 10 -37.71 0.32 17.19
CA SER A 10 -36.80 -0.32 18.13
C SER A 10 -36.76 -1.84 17.95
N ASN A 11 -35.70 -2.55 18.34
CA ASN A 11 -35.55 -3.01 19.73
C ASN A 11 -34.07 -3.31 20.06
N ASN A 12 -33.61 -2.79 21.22
CA ASN A 12 -32.40 -3.17 21.99
C ASN A 12 -31.26 -2.14 22.12
N TYR A 13 -31.56 -0.86 22.31
CA TYR A 13 -30.65 0.02 23.06
C TYR A 13 -31.41 0.73 24.18
N ASN A 14 -30.95 0.49 25.43
CA ASN A 14 -31.40 1.20 26.62
C ASN A 14 -30.68 2.55 26.68
N GLU A 15 -31.31 3.61 26.17
CA GLU A 15 -30.94 4.96 26.58
C GLU A 15 -31.43 5.20 28.01
N THR A 16 -30.56 5.79 28.83
CA THR A 16 -30.84 6.15 30.22
C THR A 16 -31.84 7.30 30.31
N ASN A 17 -32.86 7.11 31.15
CA ASN A 17 -33.88 8.11 31.47
C ASN A 17 -33.27 9.44 31.93
N LEU A 18 -33.50 10.49 31.15
CA LEU A 18 -33.78 11.82 31.69
C LEU A 18 -35.29 12.01 31.54
N TRP A 19 -35.97 12.16 32.69
CA TRP A 19 -37.43 12.31 32.92
C TRP A 19 -38.21 11.01 33.19
N GLU A 20 -38.21 10.59 34.47
CA GLU A 20 -39.19 9.69 35.07
C GLU A 20 -40.58 10.35 35.22
N LYS A 21 -41.62 9.49 35.18
CA LYS A 21 -43.03 9.65 35.65
C LYS A 21 -44.15 9.85 34.60
N VAL A 22 -44.28 8.86 33.72
CA VAL A 22 -45.45 7.97 33.44
C VAL A 22 -46.87 8.48 33.77
N LEU A 23 -47.78 8.50 32.77
CA LEU A 23 -48.91 7.55 32.63
C LEU A 23 -49.72 7.72 31.32
N ASN A 24 -49.72 6.62 30.54
CA ASN A 24 -50.80 6.06 29.70
C ASN A 24 -52.13 5.99 30.53
N PRO A 25 -53.32 5.57 30.06
CA PRO A 25 -53.76 5.02 28.76
C PRO A 25 -55.16 5.55 28.39
N PHE A 26 -55.92 4.83 27.55
CA PHE A 26 -57.38 4.55 27.61
C PHE A 26 -58.29 5.14 28.74
N VAL A 27 -58.10 6.38 29.18
CA VAL A 27 -58.99 7.09 30.10
C VAL A 27 -60.07 7.74 29.25
N THR A 28 -61.28 7.21 29.33
CA THR A 28 -62.47 7.81 28.72
C THR A 28 -62.88 9.08 29.50
N ASN A 29 -63.62 9.98 28.85
CA ASN A 29 -64.14 11.22 29.47
C ASN A 29 -64.88 11.00 30.81
N ALA A 30 -65.44 9.82 31.06
CA ALA A 30 -66.08 9.45 32.33
C ALA A 30 -65.08 9.26 33.48
N GLY A 31 -63.83 8.88 33.20
CA GLY A 31 -62.75 8.75 34.19
C GLY A 31 -62.16 10.09 34.66
N ILE A 32 -62.20 11.12 33.81
CA ILE A 32 -61.65 12.46 34.09
C ILE A 32 -62.61 13.27 34.99
N THR A 33 -63.92 13.07 34.87
CA THR A 33 -64.94 13.85 35.61
C THR A 33 -65.02 13.48 37.10
N ASN A 34 -64.66 12.25 37.48
CA ASN A 34 -64.69 11.79 38.88
C ASN A 34 -63.38 12.08 39.66
N ALA A 35 -62.32 12.56 38.99
CA ALA A 35 -60.99 12.73 39.60
C ALA A 35 -60.62 14.18 39.97
N GLY A 36 -61.49 15.17 39.71
CA GLY A 36 -61.35 16.53 40.25
C GLY A 36 -60.14 17.36 39.78
N LEU A 37 -59.56 17.07 38.60
CA LEU A 37 -58.45 17.85 38.03
C LEU A 37 -58.93 18.91 37.02
N PRO A 38 -58.30 20.10 36.96
CA PRO A 38 -58.76 21.20 36.13
C PRO A 38 -58.42 20.99 34.65
N LEU A 39 -59.45 21.06 33.80
CA LEU A 39 -59.37 21.09 32.33
C LEU A 39 -58.74 22.40 31.85
N VAL A 40 -57.66 22.34 31.04
CA VAL A 40 -57.23 23.47 30.20
C VAL A 40 -57.04 22.97 28.77
N ASP A 41 -58.17 22.80 28.08
CA ASP A 41 -58.27 22.74 26.62
C ASP A 41 -58.96 24.02 26.12
N ARG A 42 -58.22 25.12 26.13
CA ARG A 42 -58.45 26.32 25.31
C ARG A 42 -57.09 26.94 25.01
N PRO A 43 -56.84 27.47 23.79
CA PRO A 43 -55.67 28.29 23.58
C PRO A 43 -55.81 29.49 24.53
N LEU A 44 -54.89 29.63 25.48
CA LEU A 44 -54.79 30.85 26.24
C LEU A 44 -54.59 31.98 25.22
N THR A 45 -55.58 32.87 25.17
CA THR A 45 -55.46 34.18 24.56
C THR A 45 -54.20 34.84 25.12
N GLY A 46 -53.18 34.97 24.27
CA GLY A 46 -51.89 35.56 24.63
C GLY A 46 -50.78 34.51 24.73
N GLU A 47 -49.83 34.58 23.81
CA GLU A 47 -48.54 33.87 23.82
C GLU A 47 -48.47 32.42 23.29
N LEU A 48 -48.97 32.18 22.07
CA LEU A 48 -48.15 31.40 21.10
C LEU A 48 -47.09 32.35 20.49
N GLY A 49 -46.27 32.91 21.38
CA GLY A 49 -45.31 33.98 21.10
C GLY A 49 -43.99 33.48 20.52
N TRP A 50 -43.99 32.72 19.43
CA TRP A 50 -42.87 32.80 18.49
C TRP A 50 -43.20 33.97 17.56
N GLY A 51 -42.92 35.19 18.00
CA GLY A 51 -43.40 36.41 17.33
C GLY A 51 -43.12 36.42 15.82
N ASN A 52 -44.19 36.54 15.01
CA ASN A 52 -44.37 36.89 13.59
C ASN A 52 -43.25 36.74 12.52
N GLN A 53 -42.05 36.24 12.81
CA GLN A 53 -40.90 36.26 11.89
C GLN A 53 -39.87 35.14 12.14
N LYS A 54 -40.25 34.01 12.76
CA LYS A 54 -39.29 32.93 13.09
C LYS A 54 -39.79 31.55 12.65
N GLN A 55 -39.23 31.03 11.57
CA GLN A 55 -39.24 29.60 11.23
C GLN A 55 -37.91 28.96 11.65
N ARG A 56 -37.97 27.81 12.34
CA ARG A 56 -36.78 26.98 12.62
C ARG A 56 -36.30 26.18 11.41
N GLN A 57 -37.10 26.13 10.35
CA GLN A 57 -36.78 25.41 9.13
C GLN A 57 -35.85 26.29 8.27
N PRO A 58 -34.75 25.75 7.73
CA PRO A 58 -33.97 26.45 6.72
C PRO A 58 -34.85 26.67 5.49
N THR A 59 -35.07 27.93 5.11
CA THR A 59 -35.74 28.27 3.85
C THR A 59 -34.73 28.85 2.87
N VAL A 60 -34.86 28.46 1.60
CA VAL A 60 -34.03 28.93 0.51
C VAL A 60 -34.75 30.09 -0.17
N HIS A 61 -34.24 31.32 -0.05
CA HIS A 61 -34.84 32.48 -0.70
C HIS A 61 -34.29 32.66 -2.10
N LYS A 62 -35.15 32.54 -3.12
CA LYS A 62 -34.82 32.95 -4.50
C LYS A 62 -34.85 34.48 -4.60
N PRO A 63 -33.90 35.12 -5.30
CA PRO A 63 -33.96 36.56 -5.55
C PRO A 63 -35.19 36.90 -6.40
N ARG A 64 -35.75 38.11 -6.24
CA ARG A 64 -36.83 38.58 -7.12
C ARG A 64 -36.25 38.99 -8.46
N ILE A 65 -37.11 39.04 -9.46
CA ILE A 65 -36.75 39.53 -10.80
C ILE A 65 -36.27 40.99 -10.66
N GLY A 66 -34.99 41.24 -10.98
CA GLY A 66 -34.35 42.55 -10.87
C GLY A 66 -33.39 42.74 -9.69
N ASP A 67 -33.32 41.77 -8.77
CA ASP A 67 -32.36 41.82 -7.66
C ASP A 67 -30.95 41.38 -8.11
N ASN A 68 -29.92 42.10 -7.66
CA ASN A 68 -28.52 41.77 -7.94
C ASN A 68 -27.94 40.68 -7.01
N ALA A 69 -28.72 40.20 -6.04
CA ALA A 69 -28.29 39.19 -5.08
C ALA A 69 -28.56 37.77 -5.59
N GLY A 70 -27.67 36.82 -5.29
CA GLY A 70 -27.93 35.40 -5.53
C GLY A 70 -28.95 34.80 -4.54
N THR A 71 -29.36 33.56 -4.77
CA THR A 71 -30.15 32.76 -3.81
C THR A 71 -29.42 32.64 -2.48
N VAL A 72 -30.07 32.96 -1.36
CA VAL A 72 -29.47 32.90 -0.01
C VAL A 72 -30.25 31.91 0.86
N ALA A 73 -29.52 31.06 1.58
CA ALA A 73 -30.05 30.19 2.61
C ALA A 73 -29.43 30.59 3.97
N SER A 74 -30.25 30.64 5.01
CA SER A 74 -29.85 31.11 6.34
C SER A 74 -30.47 30.26 7.46
N ILE A 75 -29.74 30.10 8.57
CA ILE A 75 -30.23 29.38 9.76
C ILE A 75 -30.05 30.28 11.00
N PRO A 76 -31.13 30.69 11.69
CA PRO A 76 -32.54 30.56 11.30
C PRO A 76 -32.88 31.42 10.07
N ASP A 77 -34.08 31.24 9.52
CA ASP A 77 -34.53 32.00 8.36
C ASP A 77 -34.51 33.53 8.60
N ILE A 78 -34.05 34.29 7.59
CA ILE A 78 -34.25 35.74 7.52
C ILE A 78 -35.06 36.04 6.24
N PRO A 79 -36.25 36.66 6.36
CA PRO A 79 -37.03 37.07 5.21
C PRO A 79 -36.24 37.97 4.25
N TYR A 80 -36.42 37.76 2.95
CA TYR A 80 -35.87 38.63 1.91
C TYR A 80 -36.25 40.11 2.17
N ASN A 81 -35.25 41.00 2.26
CA ASN A 81 -35.34 42.43 2.62
C ASN A 81 -35.51 42.79 4.10
N SER A 82 -35.29 41.85 5.03
CA SER A 82 -35.10 42.20 6.44
C SER A 82 -33.75 42.91 6.63
N SER A 83 -33.74 44.23 6.51
CA SER A 83 -32.59 45.10 6.82
C SER A 83 -32.34 45.26 8.33
N LEU A 84 -33.17 44.61 9.15
CA LEU A 84 -33.05 44.66 10.59
C LEU A 84 -32.06 43.61 11.04
N ALA A 85 -30.99 44.08 11.69
CA ALA A 85 -30.32 43.34 12.74
C ALA A 85 -31.36 42.98 13.81
N LEU A 86 -32.24 42.03 13.53
CA LEU A 86 -33.09 41.37 14.50
C LEU A 86 -32.13 40.64 15.41
N GLN A 87 -31.68 41.35 16.45
CA GLN A 87 -31.10 40.74 17.63
C GLN A 87 -32.14 39.75 18.13
N PHE A 88 -31.98 38.49 17.74
CA PHE A 88 -32.82 37.42 18.24
C PHE A 88 -32.71 37.50 19.77
N PRO A 89 -33.82 37.67 20.53
CA PRO A 89 -33.77 37.56 21.98
C PRO A 89 -33.09 36.23 22.34
N GLY A 90 -31.93 36.30 22.98
CA GLY A 90 -31.02 35.17 23.21
C GLY A 90 -29.68 35.19 22.45
N GLY A 91 -29.42 36.18 21.59
CA GLY A 91 -28.11 36.36 20.94
C GLY A 91 -27.80 35.39 19.80
N PHE A 92 -28.80 34.70 19.23
CA PHE A 92 -28.59 33.85 18.05
C PHE A 92 -28.07 34.69 16.88
N LYS A 93 -26.96 34.26 16.30
CA LYS A 93 -26.44 34.82 15.05
C LYS A 93 -26.93 33.94 13.92
N THR A 94 -27.46 34.55 12.87
CA THR A 94 -27.74 33.83 11.64
C THR A 94 -26.45 33.29 11.07
N GLU A 95 -26.41 31.99 10.83
CA GLU A 95 -25.29 31.33 10.18
C GLU A 95 -25.68 30.89 8.77
N LEU A 96 -24.70 30.93 7.86
CA LEU A 96 -24.84 30.27 6.56
C LEU A 96 -24.88 28.75 6.77
N PRO A 97 -25.66 28.01 5.96
CA PRO A 97 -25.65 26.56 6.01
C PRO A 97 -24.22 26.05 5.79
N LYS A 98 -23.79 25.16 6.67
CA LYS A 98 -22.47 24.52 6.60
C LYS A 98 -22.62 23.13 6.02
N ILE A 99 -21.73 22.78 5.09
CA ILE A 99 -21.61 21.41 4.58
C ILE A 99 -20.48 20.73 5.35
N SER A 100 -20.79 19.66 6.07
CA SER A 100 -19.79 18.79 6.67
C SER A 100 -19.47 17.63 5.73
N VAL A 101 -18.18 17.37 5.53
CA VAL A 101 -17.70 16.19 4.79
C VAL A 101 -17.01 15.26 5.77
N ALA A 102 -17.51 14.02 5.87
CA ALA A 102 -16.82 12.97 6.61
C ALA A 102 -15.91 12.20 5.65
N ILE A 103 -14.62 12.14 5.94
CA ILE A 103 -13.63 11.37 5.18
C ILE A 103 -13.25 10.15 6.03
N PRO A 104 -13.63 8.93 5.63
CA PRO A 104 -13.25 7.71 6.34
C PRO A 104 -11.73 7.54 6.46
N LEU A 105 -11.27 6.94 7.56
CA LEU A 105 -9.85 6.61 7.74
C LEU A 105 -9.35 5.71 6.61
N GLY A 106 -8.23 6.09 5.99
CA GLY A 106 -7.66 5.36 4.87
C GLY A 106 -8.38 5.56 3.53
N THR A 107 -9.14 6.64 3.39
CA THR A 107 -9.56 7.15 2.07
C THR A 107 -8.31 7.52 1.26
N PRO A 108 -8.13 6.97 0.04
CA PRO A 108 -6.97 7.29 -0.78
C PRO A 108 -6.80 8.80 -0.98
N SER A 109 -5.55 9.26 -1.00
CA SER A 109 -5.28 10.65 -1.34
C SER A 109 -5.68 10.94 -2.77
N GLY A 110 -6.25 12.12 -2.99
CA GLY A 110 -6.71 12.53 -4.30
C GLY A 110 -7.79 13.59 -4.23
N GLU A 111 -8.30 13.92 -5.40
CA GLU A 111 -9.38 14.89 -5.57
C GLU A 111 -10.69 14.16 -5.80
N TYR A 112 -11.64 14.39 -4.90
CA TYR A 112 -12.99 13.87 -4.96
C TYR A 112 -13.94 15.00 -5.34
N LYS A 113 -14.80 14.77 -6.31
CA LYS A 113 -15.80 15.74 -6.76
C LYS A 113 -17.17 15.11 -6.85
N SER A 114 -18.18 15.84 -6.38
CA SER A 114 -19.57 15.47 -6.61
C SER A 114 -20.42 16.71 -6.81
N LYS A 115 -21.46 16.61 -7.66
CA LYS A 115 -22.48 17.65 -7.80
C LYS A 115 -23.47 17.48 -6.65
N ILE A 116 -23.67 18.54 -5.87
CA ILE A 116 -24.72 18.64 -4.87
C ILE A 116 -25.85 19.46 -5.47
N ILE A 117 -27.05 18.88 -5.40
CA ILE A 117 -28.30 19.52 -5.83
C ILE A 117 -29.14 19.68 -4.56
N ALA A 118 -29.64 20.88 -4.33
CA ALA A 118 -30.59 21.15 -3.27
C ALA A 118 -32.00 21.09 -3.86
N TYR A 119 -32.89 20.39 -3.16
CA TYR A 119 -34.30 20.29 -3.50
C TYR A 119 -35.11 21.16 -2.54
N GLU A 120 -36.18 21.78 -3.04
CA GLU A 120 -37.16 22.47 -2.22
C GLU A 120 -38.05 21.42 -1.54
N ASP A 121 -37.76 21.14 -0.27
CA ASP A 121 -38.50 20.18 0.54
C ASP A 121 -39.73 20.84 1.19
N ASN A 122 -40.63 21.36 0.36
CA ASN A 122 -41.97 21.73 0.77
C ASN A 122 -42.86 21.82 -0.47
N THR A 123 -43.88 20.97 -0.59
CA THR A 123 -44.97 21.29 -1.52
C THR A 123 -45.77 22.44 -0.90
N PRO A 124 -45.83 23.64 -1.53
CA PRO A 124 -46.66 24.71 -1.00
C PRO A 124 -48.09 24.18 -0.78
N PHE A 125 -48.76 24.59 0.30
CA PHE A 125 -50.14 24.16 0.61
C PHE A 125 -51.09 24.30 -0.60
N GLN A 126 -50.82 25.30 -1.44
CA GLN A 126 -51.52 25.56 -2.71
C GLN A 126 -51.29 24.47 -3.77
N TRP A 127 -50.08 23.93 -3.87
CA TRP A 127 -49.74 22.79 -4.74
C TRP A 127 -50.33 21.49 -4.23
N ARG A 128 -50.31 21.25 -2.90
CA ARG A 128 -51.01 20.10 -2.29
C ARG A 128 -52.51 20.13 -2.59
N ASN A 129 -53.14 21.30 -2.45
CA ASN A 129 -54.54 21.49 -2.82
C ASN A 129 -54.77 21.29 -4.33
N TRP A 130 -53.88 21.80 -5.18
CA TRP A 130 -53.97 21.58 -6.62
C TRP A 130 -53.82 20.10 -7.00
N LEU A 131 -52.95 19.33 -6.35
CA LEU A 131 -52.76 17.89 -6.58
C LEU A 131 -53.98 17.06 -6.11
N LEU A 132 -54.59 17.45 -4.99
CA LEU A 132 -55.86 16.88 -4.52
C LEU A 132 -57.01 17.18 -5.50
N ILE A 133 -57.06 18.39 -6.05
CA ILE A 133 -58.09 18.84 -7.00
C ILE A 133 -57.90 18.22 -8.39
N SER A 134 -56.66 18.11 -8.88
CA SER A 134 -56.35 17.66 -10.25
C SER A 134 -56.41 16.16 -10.45
N LYS A 135 -56.24 15.34 -9.40
CA LYS A 135 -56.29 13.87 -9.50
C LYS A 135 -57.65 13.24 -9.16
N ASN A 136 -58.69 14.01 -8.85
CA ASN A 136 -60.00 13.48 -8.42
C ASN A 136 -59.89 12.40 -7.30
N LEU A 137 -58.89 12.52 -6.42
CA LEU A 137 -58.69 11.61 -5.29
C LEU A 137 -59.65 11.98 -4.17
N ASN A 138 -60.92 11.63 -4.36
CA ASN A 138 -62.02 11.93 -3.44
C ASN A 138 -62.18 10.86 -2.34
N THR A 139 -61.13 10.12 -2.00
CA THR A 139 -61.16 9.08 -0.98
C THR A 139 -60.29 9.47 0.20
N ASP A 140 -60.97 9.97 1.24
CA ASP A 140 -60.50 10.20 2.61
C ASP A 140 -59.60 11.43 2.90
N PRO A 141 -60.17 12.57 3.33
CA PRO A 141 -59.40 13.74 3.79
C PRO A 141 -58.65 13.51 5.11
N THR A 142 -58.86 12.39 5.81
CA THR A 142 -58.16 12.04 7.05
C THR A 142 -56.94 11.15 6.85
N ASN A 143 -56.73 10.63 5.63
CA ASN A 143 -55.55 9.84 5.29
C ASN A 143 -54.98 10.17 3.89
N PRO A 144 -54.58 11.44 3.65
CA PRO A 144 -53.93 11.81 2.40
C PRO A 144 -52.48 11.30 2.40
N GLY A 145 -52.27 10.02 2.09
CA GLY A 145 -50.96 9.40 1.86
C GLY A 145 -49.97 9.60 3.02
N ALA A 146 -49.84 8.60 3.88
CA ALA A 146 -48.93 8.58 5.03
C ALA A 146 -47.42 8.67 4.70
N ASP A 147 -47.02 9.03 3.48
CA ASP A 147 -45.64 9.37 3.13
C ASP A 147 -45.56 10.89 2.91
N ALA A 148 -45.51 11.63 4.02
CA ALA A 148 -45.19 13.06 4.03
C ALA A 148 -43.70 13.32 4.29
N ASP A 149 -42.84 12.30 4.19
CA ASP A 149 -41.42 12.38 4.54
C ASP A 149 -40.42 11.60 3.65
N GLY A 150 -40.82 10.85 2.61
CA GLY A 150 -39.88 9.86 2.05
C GLY A 150 -39.90 9.69 0.55
N ILE A 151 -38.81 10.08 -0.11
CA ILE A 151 -38.34 9.68 -1.46
C ILE A 151 -38.85 10.54 -2.62
N LEU A 152 -37.90 11.33 -3.15
CA LEU A 152 -37.72 11.67 -4.57
C LEU A 152 -38.59 10.78 -5.48
N ASN A 153 -39.68 11.31 -6.03
CA ASN A 153 -40.49 10.66 -7.06
C ASN A 153 -39.75 10.57 -8.42
N SER A 154 -38.47 10.18 -8.42
CA SER A 154 -37.76 9.67 -9.59
C SER A 154 -37.94 8.15 -9.65
N TYR A 155 -39.19 7.67 -9.78
CA TYR A 155 -39.44 6.27 -10.12
C TYR A 155 -39.25 6.08 -11.63
N SER A 156 -38.02 5.78 -12.04
CA SER A 156 -37.78 5.10 -13.31
C SER A 156 -36.39 4.46 -13.31
N ASN A 157 -36.38 3.14 -13.42
CA ASN A 157 -35.18 2.30 -13.54
C ASN A 157 -34.54 2.42 -14.94
N ASP A 158 -34.94 3.42 -15.73
CA ASP A 158 -34.53 3.66 -17.10
C ASP A 158 -33.71 4.97 -17.18
N PRO A 159 -32.37 4.87 -17.32
CA PRO A 159 -31.47 6.03 -17.41
C PRO A 159 -31.79 6.96 -18.59
N ALA A 160 -32.49 6.48 -19.63
CA ALA A 160 -32.81 7.28 -20.82
C ALA A 160 -33.96 8.27 -20.59
N LYS A 161 -34.63 8.24 -19.43
CA LYS A 161 -35.82 9.06 -19.12
C LYS A 161 -35.61 10.06 -17.97
N PHE A 162 -34.35 10.27 -17.56
CA PHE A 162 -33.99 11.14 -16.43
C PHE A 162 -34.33 12.63 -16.63
N SER A 163 -34.62 13.07 -17.86
CA SER A 163 -34.69 14.50 -18.19
C SER A 163 -36.04 15.17 -17.93
N ASP A 164 -37.15 14.44 -17.77
CA ASP A 164 -38.42 15.09 -18.10
C ASP A 164 -39.27 15.57 -16.92
N PHE A 165 -39.22 15.00 -15.71
CA PHE A 165 -39.99 15.58 -14.58
C PHE A 165 -39.37 15.26 -13.21
N ALA A 166 -38.50 16.14 -12.70
CA ALA A 166 -38.40 16.28 -11.25
C ALA A 166 -39.69 16.96 -10.77
N LEU A 167 -40.48 16.30 -9.92
CA LEU A 167 -41.73 16.85 -9.40
C LEU A 167 -41.49 18.04 -8.44
N GLU A 168 -40.26 18.15 -7.91
CA GLU A 168 -39.81 19.18 -6.98
C GLU A 168 -38.86 20.17 -7.66
N ALA A 169 -38.96 21.45 -7.27
CA ALA A 169 -38.00 22.45 -7.70
C ALA A 169 -36.63 22.14 -7.09
N PHE A 170 -35.59 22.21 -7.91
CA PHE A 170 -34.21 22.00 -7.48
C PHE A 170 -33.30 23.13 -7.96
N THR A 171 -32.09 23.22 -7.40
CA THR A 171 -31.09 24.20 -7.82
C THR A 171 -30.41 23.78 -9.12
N ASP A 172 -30.54 24.58 -10.18
CA ASP A 172 -29.78 24.44 -11.43
C ASP A 172 -29.20 25.81 -11.89
N PRO A 173 -27.87 25.93 -12.03
CA PRO A 173 -26.86 24.92 -11.73
C PRO A 173 -26.79 24.59 -10.24
N GLY A 174 -26.63 23.30 -9.92
CA GLY A 174 -26.24 22.87 -8.57
C GLY A 174 -24.81 23.33 -8.21
N MET A 175 -24.31 22.93 -7.04
CA MET A 175 -22.94 23.23 -6.61
C MET A 175 -22.02 22.02 -6.76
N THR A 176 -20.76 22.23 -7.16
CA THR A 176 -19.76 21.16 -7.18
C THR A 176 -18.96 21.21 -5.88
N LEU A 177 -19.11 20.19 -5.04
CA LEU A 177 -18.24 20.00 -3.89
C LEU A 177 -16.97 19.31 -4.34
N LYS A 178 -15.82 19.95 -4.09
CA LYS A 178 -14.49 19.40 -4.30
C LYS A 178 -13.83 19.18 -2.94
N VAL A 179 -13.38 17.96 -2.70
CA VAL A 179 -12.69 17.55 -1.49
C VAL A 179 -11.32 17.04 -1.89
N GLN A 180 -10.27 17.61 -1.32
CA GLN A 180 -8.91 17.13 -1.51
C GLN A 180 -8.50 16.34 -0.26
N VAL A 181 -8.24 15.05 -0.46
CA VAL A 181 -7.73 14.16 0.59
C VAL A 181 -6.22 14.09 0.44
N VAL A 182 -5.52 14.41 1.52
CA VAL A 182 -4.06 14.46 1.59
C VAL A 182 -3.57 13.58 2.75
N GLU A 183 -2.26 13.50 2.94
CA GLU A 183 -1.67 12.82 4.08
C GLU A 183 -2.18 13.36 5.43
N THR A 184 -2.06 12.53 6.46
CA THR A 184 -2.43 12.91 7.83
C THR A 184 -1.23 12.73 8.76
N ARG A 185 -1.02 13.71 9.63
CA ARG A 185 -0.03 13.66 10.70
C ARG A 185 -0.55 12.77 11.83
N LEU A 186 0.27 11.81 12.26
CA LEU A 186 -0.09 10.86 13.32
C LEU A 186 0.25 11.38 14.72
N THR A 187 1.41 12.02 14.85
CA THR A 187 1.94 12.52 16.13
C THR A 187 2.14 14.04 16.12
N ASN A 188 2.27 14.62 17.31
CA ASN A 188 2.45 16.03 17.59
C ASN A 188 1.25 16.91 17.16
N ASN A 189 0.05 16.51 17.58
CA ASN A 189 -1.26 17.15 17.32
C ASN A 189 -1.84 16.98 15.91
N ALA A 190 -3.13 17.27 15.79
CA ALA A 190 -3.89 17.21 14.56
C ALA A 190 -3.44 18.28 13.55
N GLY A 191 -3.47 17.94 12.26
CA GLY A 191 -3.39 18.92 11.18
C GLY A 191 -4.70 19.69 11.00
N LYS A 192 -4.65 20.80 10.24
CA LYS A 192 -5.85 21.57 9.89
C LYS A 192 -6.83 20.65 9.13
N GLY A 193 -8.07 20.53 9.63
CA GLY A 193 -9.13 19.73 8.99
C GLY A 193 -9.08 18.22 9.28
N SER A 194 -8.14 17.75 10.13
CA SER A 194 -8.08 16.35 10.57
C SER A 194 -8.40 16.22 12.07
N LEU A 195 -8.88 15.05 12.49
CA LEU A 195 -8.94 14.67 13.91
C LEU A 195 -7.55 14.25 14.41
N ALA A 196 -7.33 14.38 15.73
CA ALA A 196 -6.15 13.85 16.38
C ALA A 196 -6.08 12.32 16.20
N GLN A 197 -4.92 11.82 15.79
CA GLN A 197 -4.77 10.40 15.41
C GLN A 197 -4.29 9.53 16.57
N MET A 198 -3.13 9.86 17.16
CA MET A 198 -2.53 9.12 18.29
C MET A 198 -2.48 9.94 19.57
N ASP A 199 -2.10 11.21 19.45
CA ASP A 199 -1.93 12.04 20.62
C ASP A 199 -3.29 12.54 21.09
N PRO A 200 -3.62 12.40 22.39
CA PRO A 200 -4.83 13.02 22.93
C PRO A 200 -4.77 14.54 22.69
N LEU A 201 -5.94 15.16 22.51
CA LEU A 201 -6.10 16.62 22.49
C LEU A 201 -5.73 17.18 23.88
N LEU A 202 -4.44 17.26 24.19
CA LEU A 202 -3.94 17.78 25.46
C LEU A 202 -3.52 19.23 25.26
N ASP A 203 -4.30 20.11 25.90
CA ASP A 203 -4.14 21.56 25.95
C ASP A 203 -4.09 22.25 24.56
N PRO A 204 -5.14 22.97 24.14
CA PRO A 204 -5.12 23.74 22.89
C PRO A 204 -4.00 24.79 22.84
N ASN A 205 -3.32 25.09 23.96
CA ASN A 205 -2.17 25.99 24.02
C ASN A 205 -0.81 25.31 23.73
N LEU A 206 -0.72 23.97 23.77
CA LEU A 206 0.50 23.24 23.42
C LEU A 206 0.50 22.96 21.90
N THR A 207 1.02 23.91 21.12
CA THR A 207 0.99 23.84 19.65
C THR A 207 1.97 22.81 19.07
N GLN A 208 3.05 22.46 19.79
CA GLN A 208 4.02 21.43 19.38
C GLN A 208 4.69 20.77 20.59
N PHE A 209 4.85 19.45 20.56
CA PHE A 209 5.80 18.78 21.46
C PHE A 209 7.21 18.91 20.87
N PRO A 210 8.24 19.27 21.68
CA PRO A 210 9.63 19.32 21.23
C PRO A 210 10.25 17.92 20.97
N SER A 211 9.48 16.84 21.11
CA SER A 211 9.92 15.45 20.92
C SER A 211 9.87 15.03 19.46
N ALA A 212 10.91 14.33 19.02
CA ALA A 212 11.01 13.73 17.71
C ALA A 212 10.56 12.26 17.71
N ASN A 213 9.89 11.87 16.64
CA ASN A 213 9.51 10.50 16.33
C ASN A 213 10.18 10.09 15.02
N LEU A 214 10.82 8.93 14.98
CA LEU A 214 11.65 8.49 13.85
C LEU A 214 11.27 7.09 13.38
N MET A 215 11.54 6.81 12.09
CA MET A 215 11.60 5.46 11.50
C MET A 215 10.47 4.52 11.93
N PRO A 216 9.20 4.81 11.58
CA PRO A 216 8.11 3.91 11.90
C PRO A 216 8.30 2.58 11.17
N THR A 217 7.89 1.50 11.82
CA THR A 217 7.61 0.22 11.18
C THR A 217 6.18 -0.18 11.51
N VAL A 218 5.48 -0.73 10.51
CA VAL A 218 4.11 -1.18 10.65
C VAL A 218 4.01 -2.66 10.34
N VAL A 219 3.14 -3.35 11.07
CA VAL A 219 2.80 -4.75 10.81
C VAL A 219 1.31 -4.92 10.97
N THR A 220 0.72 -5.71 10.08
CA THR A 220 -0.71 -6.04 10.13
C THR A 220 -0.91 -7.41 10.77
N SER A 221 -1.97 -7.52 11.56
CA SER A 221 -2.56 -8.78 11.97
C SER A 221 -3.69 -9.13 11.01
N LEU A 222 -3.70 -10.37 10.54
CA LEU A 222 -4.79 -10.96 9.76
C LEU A 222 -5.11 -12.29 10.40
N GLY A 223 -6.08 -12.31 11.31
CA GLY A 223 -6.50 -13.52 12.01
C GLY A 223 -7.82 -14.05 11.47
N VAL A 224 -7.87 -15.34 11.17
CA VAL A 224 -9.13 -16.11 11.21
C VAL A 224 -9.17 -16.79 12.57
N PRO A 225 -10.15 -16.50 13.45
CA PRO A 225 -10.33 -17.35 14.61
C PRO A 225 -11.09 -18.61 14.22
N GLU A 226 -10.86 -19.68 14.98
CA GLU A 226 -11.63 -20.93 15.01
C GLU A 226 -13.15 -20.72 15.24
N LYS A 227 -13.62 -19.48 15.46
CA LYS A 227 -15.03 -19.13 15.76
C LYS A 227 -15.61 -17.97 14.92
N GLY A 228 -15.09 -17.71 13.72
CA GLY A 228 -15.82 -16.92 12.71
C GLY A 228 -15.76 -15.38 12.77
N VAL A 229 -14.94 -14.79 13.64
CA VAL A 229 -14.77 -13.32 13.77
C VAL A 229 -13.40 -12.86 13.27
N SER A 230 -13.26 -12.41 12.02
CA SER A 230 -11.95 -11.96 11.51
C SER A 230 -11.37 -10.79 12.32
N TYR A 231 -10.19 -10.97 12.90
CA TYR A 231 -9.46 -9.90 13.58
C TYR A 231 -8.49 -9.25 12.59
N ASN A 232 -8.65 -7.95 12.40
CA ASN A 232 -7.69 -7.13 11.67
C ASN A 232 -7.22 -6.01 12.59
N GLY A 233 -5.95 -5.70 12.50
CA GLY A 233 -5.34 -4.66 13.31
C GLY A 233 -4.01 -4.25 12.73
N VAL A 234 -3.67 -2.98 12.88
CA VAL A 234 -2.36 -2.45 12.46
C VAL A 234 -1.60 -2.10 13.73
N SER A 235 -0.41 -2.64 13.87
CA SER A 235 0.52 -2.28 14.93
C SER A 235 1.63 -1.42 14.37
N MET A 236 1.98 -0.34 15.06
CA MET A 236 3.07 0.54 14.70
C MET A 236 4.07 0.68 15.83
N PHE A 237 5.36 0.65 15.48
CA PHE A 237 6.48 0.83 16.40
C PHE A 237 7.41 1.93 15.88
N TRP A 238 7.92 2.77 16.77
CA TRP A 238 8.83 3.85 16.39
C TRP A 238 9.72 4.32 17.55
N PRO A 239 10.98 4.70 17.28
CA PRO A 239 11.81 5.43 18.22
C PRO A 239 11.23 6.80 18.56
N THR A 240 11.22 7.12 19.86
CA THR A 240 10.83 8.43 20.35
C THR A 240 11.73 8.86 21.50
N ASN A 241 12.06 10.14 21.57
CA ASN A 241 12.67 10.77 22.74
C ASN A 241 11.63 11.51 23.60
N ARG A 242 10.34 11.25 23.37
CA ARG A 242 9.26 11.78 24.20
C ARG A 242 9.37 11.17 25.61
N GLY A 243 9.32 12.03 26.63
CA GLY A 243 9.24 11.59 28.02
C GLY A 243 7.99 10.75 28.26
N THR A 244 8.05 9.79 29.18
CA THR A 244 6.92 8.93 29.53
C THR A 244 5.85 9.65 30.36
N LYS A 245 6.11 10.91 30.75
CA LYS A 245 5.20 11.77 31.51
C LYS A 245 4.88 13.05 30.74
N ASN A 246 3.61 13.43 30.71
CA ASN A 246 3.14 14.69 30.16
C ASN A 246 3.86 15.87 30.87
N GLY A 247 4.47 16.76 30.09
CA GLY A 247 5.09 18.00 30.61
C GLY A 247 6.59 17.93 30.93
N GLU A 248 7.25 16.78 30.79
CA GLU A 248 8.71 16.72 30.88
C GLU A 248 9.34 17.33 29.61
N GLY A 249 10.12 18.41 29.79
CA GLY A 249 10.86 19.04 28.70
C GLY A 249 11.83 18.06 28.04
N VAL A 250 11.79 17.98 26.71
CA VAL A 250 12.70 17.14 25.94
C VAL A 250 14.06 17.83 25.87
N ASN A 251 15.11 17.18 26.39
CA ASN A 251 16.51 17.60 26.19
C ASN A 251 17.12 16.72 25.09
N ALA A 252 18.11 17.22 24.35
CA ALA A 252 18.91 16.44 23.41
C ALA A 252 19.56 15.17 24.04
N LEU A 253 19.69 15.16 25.37
CA LEU A 253 20.21 14.05 26.16
C LEU A 253 19.16 13.01 26.58
N THR A 254 17.87 13.19 26.26
CA THR A 254 16.83 12.21 26.62
C THR A 254 17.09 10.88 25.89
N PRO A 255 17.01 9.73 26.60
CA PRO A 255 17.07 8.40 25.98
C PRO A 255 16.03 8.24 24.86
N TRP A 256 16.37 7.45 23.85
CA TRP A 256 15.43 7.15 22.76
C TRP A 256 14.77 5.80 23.02
N SER A 257 13.52 5.84 23.48
CA SER A 257 12.70 4.68 23.79
C SER A 257 11.99 4.16 22.53
N LEU A 258 11.48 2.93 22.59
CA LEU A 258 10.64 2.35 21.53
C LEU A 258 9.18 2.46 21.94
N ALA A 259 8.40 3.25 21.21
CA ALA A 259 6.97 3.40 21.41
C ALA A 259 6.17 2.40 20.56
N PHE A 260 4.96 2.12 21.02
CA PHE A 260 4.00 1.21 20.40
C PHE A 260 2.59 1.81 20.44
N SER A 261 1.87 1.70 19.34
CA SER A 261 0.44 2.01 19.23
C SER A 261 -0.20 1.05 18.23
N TRP A 262 -1.51 0.87 18.33
CA TRP A 262 -2.28 0.00 17.46
C TRP A 262 -3.58 0.65 17.00
N LEU A 263 -4.02 0.25 15.83
CA LEU A 263 -5.29 0.61 15.24
C LEU A 263 -6.16 -0.65 15.19
N SER A 264 -7.29 -0.60 15.89
CA SER A 264 -8.22 -1.73 15.97
C SER A 264 -9.31 -1.64 14.91
N THR A 265 -9.71 -2.77 14.32
CA THR A 265 -10.94 -2.85 13.53
C THR A 265 -12.09 -3.36 14.38
N SER A 266 -13.28 -2.77 14.23
CA SER A 266 -14.51 -3.36 14.77
C SER A 266 -14.94 -4.51 13.87
N ALA A 267 -14.77 -5.74 14.33
CA ALA A 267 -15.39 -6.90 13.71
C ALA A 267 -16.82 -7.03 14.24
N THR A 268 -17.72 -6.13 13.85
CA THR A 268 -19.16 -6.36 14.03
C THR A 268 -19.64 -7.14 12.81
N GLU A 269 -20.00 -8.39 13.04
CA GLU A 269 -20.35 -9.39 12.03
C GLU A 269 -21.39 -8.87 11.02
N LEU A 270 -21.04 -8.80 9.74
CA LEU A 270 -22.00 -8.89 8.63
C LEU A 270 -22.33 -10.37 8.38
N ARG A 271 -22.78 -11.11 9.41
CA ARG A 271 -23.51 -12.37 9.22
C ARG A 271 -25.00 -12.05 9.27
N ALA A 272 -25.47 -11.34 8.24
CA ALA A 272 -26.89 -11.00 8.19
C ALA A 272 -27.78 -12.23 8.02
N ASN A 273 -27.31 -13.36 7.48
CA ASN A 273 -28.04 -14.65 7.46
C ASN A 273 -27.09 -15.80 7.11
N GLY A 274 -27.22 -16.93 7.81
CA GLY A 274 -26.26 -18.05 7.91
C GLY A 274 -25.81 -18.81 6.66
N ASN A 275 -25.93 -18.26 5.45
CA ASN A 275 -25.40 -18.84 4.20
C ASN A 275 -24.77 -17.82 3.23
N SER A 276 -24.71 -16.52 3.55
CA SER A 276 -24.01 -15.56 2.68
C SER A 276 -22.50 -15.58 2.93
N PRO A 277 -21.66 -15.70 1.88
CA PRO A 277 -20.22 -15.51 2.03
C PRO A 277 -19.98 -14.13 2.65
N VAL A 278 -19.13 -14.08 3.68
CA VAL A 278 -18.73 -12.84 4.36
C VAL A 278 -18.42 -11.81 3.27
N GLN A 279 -19.22 -10.75 3.18
CA GLN A 279 -18.85 -9.64 2.31
C GLN A 279 -17.60 -9.03 2.93
N ILE A 280 -16.45 -9.37 2.36
CA ILE A 280 -15.14 -8.83 2.68
C ILE A 280 -15.17 -7.33 2.31
N GLY A 281 -15.75 -6.53 3.21
CA GLY A 281 -15.76 -5.07 3.13
C GLY A 281 -14.40 -4.50 3.50
N GLU A 282 -14.23 -3.21 3.24
CA GLU A 282 -13.08 -2.43 3.69
C GLU A 282 -12.85 -2.61 5.20
N ALA A 283 -11.59 -2.58 5.64
CA ALA A 283 -11.28 -2.53 7.07
C ALA A 283 -12.01 -1.32 7.69
N ARG A 284 -13.07 -1.59 8.45
CA ARG A 284 -13.78 -0.56 9.22
C ARG A 284 -13.07 -0.42 10.56
N PHE A 285 -12.39 0.70 10.70
CA PHE A 285 -11.76 1.05 11.97
C PHE A 285 -12.83 1.56 12.92
N VAL A 286 -12.62 1.28 14.20
CA VAL A 286 -13.52 1.73 15.27
C VAL A 286 -13.59 3.26 15.21
N VAL A 287 -14.80 3.81 15.07
CA VAL A 287 -15.00 5.26 15.01
C VAL A 287 -14.62 5.87 16.37
N PRO A 288 -13.85 6.97 16.39
CA PRO A 288 -13.51 7.67 17.63
C PRO A 288 -14.77 8.03 18.42
N GLY A 289 -14.76 7.80 19.74
CA GLY A 289 -15.91 8.08 20.61
C GLY A 289 -17.06 7.07 20.60
N SER A 290 -16.93 5.93 19.92
CA SER A 290 -17.87 4.81 20.11
C SER A 290 -17.62 4.09 21.44
N ASP A 291 -18.68 3.59 22.08
CA ASP A 291 -18.69 2.94 23.41
C ASP A 291 -17.69 1.78 23.60
N ALA A 292 -17.06 1.32 22.52
CA ALA A 292 -16.04 0.28 22.50
C ALA A 292 -14.59 0.78 22.71
N GLN A 293 -14.35 2.10 22.71
CA GLN A 293 -13.05 2.70 23.04
C GLN A 293 -13.18 3.44 24.38
N PRO A 294 -12.53 2.97 25.47
CA PRO A 294 -12.55 3.66 26.77
C PRO A 294 -11.86 5.04 26.75
N GLN A 295 -11.34 5.50 25.61
CA GLN A 295 -10.37 6.58 25.51
C GLN A 295 -10.66 7.48 24.28
N GLY A 296 -11.49 8.52 24.44
CA GLY A 296 -11.45 9.76 23.65
C GLY A 296 -11.68 9.73 22.11
N ALA A 297 -11.50 10.91 21.50
CA ALA A 297 -11.76 11.22 20.10
C ALA A 297 -10.56 10.96 19.14
N HIS A 298 -9.84 9.85 19.31
CA HIS A 298 -8.70 9.47 18.48
C HIS A 298 -8.88 8.08 17.82
N TRP A 299 -8.17 7.83 16.72
CA TRP A 299 -8.28 6.59 15.94
C TRP A 299 -7.34 5.48 16.42
N TRP A 300 -6.10 5.86 16.76
CA TRP A 300 -5.08 4.94 17.24
C TRP A 300 -5.07 4.92 18.75
N ALA A 301 -4.82 3.77 19.35
CA ALA A 301 -4.63 3.69 20.78
C ALA A 301 -3.50 4.61 21.25
N ILE A 302 -3.67 5.19 22.44
CA ILE A 302 -2.68 6.10 23.03
C ILE A 302 -1.31 5.41 23.03
N PRO A 303 -0.26 6.04 22.50
CA PRO A 303 1.07 5.47 22.47
C PRO A 303 1.55 5.05 23.86
N THR A 304 2.04 3.81 23.96
CA THR A 304 2.69 3.30 25.17
C THR A 304 4.17 3.03 24.90
N PRO A 305 5.09 3.32 25.84
CA PRO A 305 6.48 2.90 25.70
C PRO A 305 6.54 1.37 25.82
N TYR A 306 6.94 0.69 24.75
CA TYR A 306 7.22 -0.74 24.79
C TYR A 306 8.60 -1.01 25.41
N VAL A 307 9.62 -0.27 24.97
CA VAL A 307 10.95 -0.26 25.59
C VAL A 307 11.19 1.13 26.15
N ASP A 308 11.04 1.27 27.48
CA ASP A 308 11.35 2.51 28.18
C ASP A 308 12.82 2.52 28.64
N LEU A 309 13.68 3.16 27.86
CA LEU A 309 15.11 3.29 28.19
C LEU A 309 15.39 4.31 29.30
N THR A 310 14.36 4.94 29.88
CA THR A 310 14.50 5.69 31.14
C THR A 310 14.42 4.78 32.37
N ASN A 311 13.90 3.55 32.22
CA ASN A 311 13.81 2.56 33.28
C ASN A 311 15.16 1.84 33.50
N THR A 312 15.76 2.07 34.67
CA THR A 312 17.08 1.53 35.03
C THR A 312 17.11 0.00 35.14
N THR A 313 16.03 -0.63 35.61
CA THR A 313 15.91 -2.09 35.69
C THR A 313 15.84 -2.69 34.28
N LEU A 314 15.07 -2.10 33.37
CA LEU A 314 15.02 -2.56 31.99
C LEU A 314 16.38 -2.38 31.29
N LEU A 315 17.09 -1.27 31.55
CA LEU A 315 18.45 -1.06 31.05
C LEU A 315 19.44 -2.12 31.56
N GLN A 316 19.33 -2.57 32.81
CA GLN A 316 20.14 -3.66 33.35
C GLN A 316 19.86 -4.96 32.60
N THR A 317 18.59 -5.25 32.28
CA THR A 317 18.20 -6.44 31.53
C THR A 317 18.71 -6.41 30.08
N LEU A 318 18.57 -5.27 29.41
CA LEU A 318 18.94 -5.13 27.99
C LEU A 318 20.45 -4.97 27.79
N PHE A 319 21.13 -4.31 28.72
CA PHE A 319 22.56 -3.99 28.64
C PHE A 319 23.31 -4.40 29.92
N PRO A 320 23.41 -5.70 30.22
CA PRO A 320 24.10 -6.19 31.41
C PRO A 320 25.56 -5.74 31.43
N SER A 321 26.03 -5.29 32.60
CA SER A 321 27.35 -4.68 32.84
C SER A 321 28.29 -5.61 33.62
N ASN A 322 27.79 -6.73 34.13
CA ASN A 322 28.57 -7.71 34.86
C ASN A 322 28.02 -9.12 34.64
N VAL A 323 28.78 -10.13 35.06
CA VAL A 323 28.42 -11.55 34.89
C VAL A 323 27.11 -11.91 35.59
N VAL A 324 26.81 -11.32 36.75
CA VAL A 324 25.58 -11.62 37.51
C VAL A 324 24.35 -11.19 36.73
N GLU A 325 24.35 -9.96 36.20
CA GLU A 325 23.29 -9.44 35.33
C GLU A 325 23.17 -10.25 34.03
N ALA A 326 24.29 -10.69 33.44
CA ALA A 326 24.30 -11.51 32.23
C ALA A 326 23.71 -12.91 32.47
N THR A 327 24.11 -13.59 33.56
CA THR A 327 23.61 -14.91 33.93
C THR A 327 22.12 -14.87 34.23
N ALA A 328 21.63 -13.83 34.90
CA ALA A 328 20.21 -13.64 35.18
C ALA A 328 19.34 -13.49 33.91
N THR A 329 19.92 -13.00 32.82
CA THR A 329 19.23 -12.69 31.56
C THR A 329 19.56 -13.64 30.41
N GLY A 330 20.46 -14.60 30.63
CA GLY A 330 20.97 -15.48 29.58
C GLY A 330 21.65 -14.73 28.42
N SER A 331 22.11 -13.50 28.65
CA SER A 331 22.69 -12.62 27.64
C SER A 331 24.19 -12.44 27.85
N LEU A 332 24.92 -12.13 26.78
CA LEU A 332 26.33 -11.70 26.88
C LEU A 332 26.40 -10.34 27.58
N TYR A 333 27.49 -10.02 28.29
CA TYR A 333 27.70 -8.71 28.92
C TYR A 333 28.93 -7.99 28.37
N LEU A 334 28.90 -6.67 28.46
CA LEU A 334 30.05 -5.80 28.24
C LEU A 334 30.29 -5.02 29.52
N GLN A 335 31.48 -5.14 30.10
CA GLN A 335 31.80 -4.52 31.39
C GLN A 335 31.82 -2.98 31.30
N GLY A 336 31.33 -2.32 32.36
CA GLY A 336 31.40 -0.86 32.52
C GLY A 336 30.09 -0.26 33.07
N ASN A 337 30.19 0.95 33.63
CA ASN A 337 29.05 1.70 34.15
C ASN A 337 28.23 2.30 33.00
N ARG A 338 26.96 1.93 32.91
CA ARG A 338 26.01 2.47 31.92
C ARG A 338 25.86 3.98 32.09
N ASN A 339 25.83 4.72 30.98
CA ASN A 339 25.35 6.10 30.94
C ASN A 339 23.92 6.10 30.36
N PRO A 340 22.85 6.12 31.18
CA PRO A 340 21.47 6.01 30.71
C PRO A 340 21.09 7.07 29.68
N ALA A 341 21.62 8.29 29.79
CA ALA A 341 21.35 9.40 28.86
C ALA A 341 21.82 9.12 27.43
N THR A 342 22.66 8.10 27.22
CA THR A 342 23.15 7.67 25.89
C THR A 342 22.40 6.47 25.34
N ALA A 343 21.43 5.92 26.08
CA ALA A 343 20.66 4.77 25.64
C ALA A 343 19.76 5.16 24.45
N ARG A 344 19.82 4.38 23.37
CA ARG A 344 19.00 4.60 22.17
C ARG A 344 18.47 3.28 21.64
N ALA A 345 17.17 3.22 21.36
CA ALA A 345 16.54 2.26 20.47
C ALA A 345 16.39 2.92 19.09
N THR A 346 16.79 2.21 18.03
CA THR A 346 16.78 2.73 16.66
C THR A 346 16.38 1.66 15.65
N SER A 347 15.94 2.12 14.46
CA SER A 347 15.65 1.28 13.30
C SER A 347 14.77 0.07 13.61
N PRO A 348 13.56 0.26 14.20
CA PRO A 348 12.67 -0.86 14.41
C PRO A 348 12.25 -1.44 13.06
N ALA A 349 12.06 -2.74 13.02
CA ALA A 349 11.53 -3.42 11.86
C ALA A 349 10.69 -4.62 12.32
N ALA A 350 9.43 -4.60 11.94
CA ALA A 350 8.48 -5.66 12.23
C ALA A 350 8.10 -6.39 10.93
N THR A 351 7.86 -7.69 11.05
CA THR A 351 7.26 -8.49 9.99
C THR A 351 6.31 -9.51 10.59
N ARG A 352 5.32 -9.93 9.82
CA ARG A 352 4.43 -11.04 10.19
C ARG A 352 4.97 -12.33 9.60
N LEU A 353 4.56 -13.48 10.13
CA LEU A 353 4.83 -14.77 9.48
C LEU A 353 4.14 -14.79 8.12
N GLU A 354 4.93 -14.94 7.06
CA GLU A 354 4.47 -15.04 5.67
C GLU A 354 4.39 -16.50 5.23
N GLU A 355 3.26 -16.91 4.66
CA GLU A 355 3.08 -18.23 4.05
C GLU A 355 2.49 -18.07 2.65
N ILE A 356 3.08 -18.72 1.65
CA ILE A 356 2.54 -18.68 0.28
C ILE A 356 1.23 -19.47 0.24
N GLY A 357 0.15 -18.80 -0.18
CA GLY A 357 -1.19 -19.37 -0.23
C GLY A 357 -2.02 -19.16 1.04
N ASN A 358 -1.43 -18.61 2.11
CA ASN A 358 -2.15 -18.25 3.33
C ASN A 358 -1.89 -16.79 3.69
N LEU A 359 -2.94 -15.96 3.57
CA LEU A 359 -2.87 -14.53 3.88
C LEU A 359 -3.00 -14.24 5.38
N TYR A 360 -3.35 -15.24 6.18
CA TYR A 360 -3.64 -15.08 7.60
C TYR A 360 -2.47 -15.54 8.46
N SER A 361 -2.09 -14.68 9.39
CA SER A 361 -1.08 -14.96 10.40
C SER A 361 -1.38 -14.19 11.68
N THR A 362 -1.26 -14.90 12.80
CA THR A 362 -1.37 -14.37 14.16
C THR A 362 -0.01 -14.19 14.84
N GLU A 363 1.07 -14.42 14.09
CA GLU A 363 2.44 -14.39 14.58
C GLU A 363 3.27 -13.37 13.78
N GLY A 364 4.18 -12.71 14.48
CA GLY A 364 5.16 -11.83 13.89
C GLY A 364 6.41 -11.72 14.74
N VAL A 365 7.34 -10.88 14.31
CA VAL A 365 8.57 -10.59 15.01
C VAL A 365 8.90 -9.12 14.86
N LEU A 366 9.44 -8.53 15.91
CA LEU A 366 9.94 -7.15 15.93
C LEU A 366 11.41 -7.17 16.28
N PHE A 367 12.22 -6.48 15.47
CA PHE A 367 13.65 -6.26 15.68
C PHE A 367 13.92 -4.77 15.85
N TRP A 368 14.95 -4.42 16.62
CA TRP A 368 15.49 -3.07 16.69
C TRP A 368 16.97 -3.10 17.09
N GLN A 369 17.69 -2.04 16.77
CA GLN A 369 19.04 -1.83 17.30
C GLN A 369 18.94 -1.09 18.63
N GLY A 370 19.75 -1.52 19.59
CA GLY A 370 19.95 -0.76 20.82
C GLY A 370 21.43 -0.43 21.02
N GLN A 371 21.69 0.73 21.59
CA GLN A 371 23.03 1.19 21.93
C GLN A 371 23.04 1.92 23.27
N ILE A 372 24.13 1.77 24.02
CA ILE A 372 24.42 2.56 25.22
C ILE A 372 25.93 2.73 25.38
N VAL A 373 26.37 3.87 25.89
CA VAL A 373 27.77 4.08 26.28
C VAL A 373 27.98 3.56 27.71
N LYS A 374 29.03 2.78 27.89
CA LYS A 374 29.52 2.28 29.17
C LYS A 374 30.91 2.86 29.46
N THR A 375 31.18 3.18 30.72
CA THR A 375 32.47 3.74 31.17
C THR A 375 33.05 2.90 32.29
N ASP A 376 34.30 2.46 32.21
CA ASP A 376 34.96 1.71 33.30
C ASP A 376 35.75 2.61 34.29
N GLY A 377 35.64 3.93 34.14
CA GLY A 377 36.41 4.94 34.85
C GLY A 377 37.44 5.65 33.96
N ILE A 378 37.99 4.97 32.94
CA ILE A 378 38.97 5.53 32.01
C ILE A 378 38.53 5.37 30.55
N ARG A 379 37.89 4.25 30.21
CA ARG A 379 37.50 3.94 28.83
C ARG A 379 35.98 4.05 28.64
N GLN A 380 35.57 4.79 27.61
CA GLN A 380 34.19 4.72 27.09
C GLN A 380 34.09 3.65 26.00
N VAL A 381 33.11 2.77 26.12
CA VAL A 381 32.82 1.71 25.15
C VAL A 381 31.33 1.73 24.83
N THR A 382 30.98 1.68 23.54
CA THR A 382 29.59 1.56 23.11
C THR A 382 29.18 0.09 23.11
N ASP A 383 28.20 -0.28 23.94
CA ASP A 383 27.52 -1.58 23.87
C ASP A 383 26.39 -1.47 22.84
N SER A 384 26.54 -2.13 21.70
CA SER A 384 25.56 -2.18 20.61
C SER A 384 25.03 -3.59 20.43
N ARG A 385 23.71 -3.72 20.35
CA ARG A 385 23.01 -5.02 20.29
C ARG A 385 21.84 -4.98 19.33
N THR A 386 21.58 -6.13 18.73
CA THR A 386 20.32 -6.38 18.06
C THR A 386 19.36 -7.02 19.04
N PHE A 387 18.23 -6.38 19.26
CA PHE A 387 17.15 -6.89 20.09
C PHE A 387 16.00 -7.39 19.24
N TYR A 388 15.27 -8.37 19.75
CA TYR A 388 14.06 -8.87 19.12
C TYR A 388 13.06 -9.41 20.12
N THR A 389 11.80 -9.42 19.70
CA THR A 389 10.69 -10.00 20.44
C THR A 389 9.70 -10.61 19.47
N LYS A 390 8.95 -11.62 19.94
CA LYS A 390 7.83 -12.14 19.17
C LYS A 390 6.68 -11.16 19.24
N LEU A 391 5.89 -11.13 18.18
CA LEU A 391 4.60 -10.48 18.14
C LEU A 391 3.52 -11.54 18.10
N GLY A 392 2.52 -11.40 18.95
CA GLY A 392 1.38 -12.30 19.03
C GLY A 392 0.07 -11.53 19.01
N LEU A 393 -0.98 -12.17 18.51
CA LEU A 393 -2.32 -11.59 18.52
C LEU A 393 -2.79 -11.39 19.96
N THR A 394 -2.89 -10.14 20.40
CA THR A 394 -3.36 -9.77 21.74
C THR A 394 -4.66 -8.99 21.61
N LYS A 395 -5.66 -9.33 22.44
CA LYS A 395 -6.89 -8.54 22.55
C LYS A 395 -6.57 -7.26 23.35
N LEU A 396 -6.28 -6.18 22.63
CA LEU A 396 -5.97 -4.88 23.22
C LEU A 396 -7.23 -4.00 23.22
N GLY A 397 -8.09 -4.18 24.24
CA GLY A 397 -9.36 -3.44 24.39
C GLY A 397 -10.63 -4.25 24.07
N ALA A 398 -11.77 -3.57 23.97
CA ALA A 398 -13.08 -4.21 23.79
C ALA A 398 -13.32 -4.74 22.37
N ALA A 399 -12.65 -4.19 21.35
CA ALA A 399 -12.79 -4.57 19.94
C ALA A 399 -11.44 -4.82 19.27
N GLY A 400 -11.23 -6.02 18.69
CA GLY A 400 -10.09 -6.33 17.81
C GLY A 400 -8.83 -6.86 18.50
N GLY A 401 -8.14 -7.79 17.84
CA GLY A 401 -6.78 -8.21 18.19
C GLY A 401 -5.76 -7.51 17.29
N SER A 402 -4.64 -7.05 17.86
CA SER A 402 -3.49 -6.56 17.08
C SER A 402 -2.22 -7.34 17.46
N LEU A 403 -1.21 -7.33 16.59
CA LEU A 403 0.10 -7.94 16.88
C LEU A 403 0.85 -7.09 17.90
N ALA A 404 0.89 -7.54 19.15
CA ALA A 404 1.61 -6.87 20.23
C ALA A 404 2.85 -7.69 20.61
N PRO A 405 3.90 -7.07 21.18
CA PRO A 405 5.01 -7.80 21.76
C PRO A 405 4.55 -8.84 22.79
N VAL A 406 5.02 -10.07 22.65
CA VAL A 406 4.73 -11.18 23.56
C VAL A 406 6.03 -11.86 23.99
N GLY A 407 6.09 -12.24 25.26
CA GLY A 407 7.27 -12.87 25.85
C GLY A 407 8.38 -11.89 26.22
N VAL A 408 9.58 -12.42 26.45
CA VAL A 408 10.75 -11.66 26.91
C VAL A 408 11.53 -11.13 25.71
N THR A 409 11.99 -9.89 25.80
CA THR A 409 12.93 -9.34 24.81
C THR A 409 14.25 -10.11 24.86
N GLN A 410 14.67 -10.61 23.72
CA GLN A 410 15.92 -11.32 23.55
C GLN A 410 16.93 -10.44 22.80
N SER A 411 18.22 -10.78 22.93
CA SER A 411 19.29 -10.05 22.25
C SER A 411 20.43 -10.97 21.88
N PHE A 412 21.24 -10.54 20.92
CA PHE A 412 22.58 -11.06 20.72
C PHE A 412 23.54 -9.89 20.51
N LEU A 413 24.80 -10.09 20.94
CA LEU A 413 25.83 -9.07 20.86
C LEU A 413 26.20 -8.84 19.38
N ASN A 414 26.28 -7.57 18.97
CA ASN A 414 26.82 -7.24 17.65
C ASN A 414 28.33 -7.48 17.68
N ASP A 415 28.88 -8.03 16.59
CA ASP A 415 30.35 -8.08 16.44
C ASP A 415 30.87 -6.62 16.49
N PRO A 416 31.81 -6.29 17.40
CA PRO A 416 32.39 -4.95 17.46
C PRO A 416 33.02 -4.49 16.14
N ALA A 417 33.48 -5.42 15.30
CA ALA A 417 34.01 -5.12 13.97
C ALA A 417 32.90 -4.83 12.93
N LEU A 418 31.67 -5.30 13.17
CA LEU A 418 30.53 -5.21 12.26
C LEU A 418 29.29 -4.71 12.99
N THR A 419 29.21 -3.39 13.20
CA THR A 419 28.00 -2.78 13.78
C THR A 419 26.81 -3.01 12.85
N LYS A 420 25.83 -3.80 13.30
CA LYS A 420 24.62 -4.11 12.55
C LYS A 420 23.77 -2.85 12.40
N GLN A 421 23.51 -2.43 11.17
CA GLN A 421 22.66 -1.29 10.86
C GLN A 421 21.43 -1.73 10.08
N ASN A 422 20.30 -1.04 10.31
CA ASN A 422 19.04 -1.23 9.60
C ASN A 422 18.60 -2.71 9.53
N PRO A 423 18.30 -3.35 10.68
CA PRO A 423 17.78 -4.71 10.71
C PRO A 423 16.45 -4.80 9.96
N LYS A 424 16.31 -5.80 9.11
CA LYS A 424 15.17 -5.98 8.20
C LYS A 424 14.77 -7.46 8.20
N PRO A 425 13.77 -7.84 9.02
CA PRO A 425 13.39 -9.22 9.18
C PRO A 425 12.50 -9.71 8.04
N LEU A 426 12.60 -10.99 7.73
CA LEU A 426 11.67 -11.75 6.91
C LEU A 426 11.33 -13.02 7.68
N TYR A 427 10.07 -13.17 8.09
CA TYR A 427 9.61 -14.33 8.85
C TYR A 427 8.70 -15.16 7.97
N VAL A 428 9.09 -16.40 7.68
CA VAL A 428 8.43 -17.22 6.64
C VAL A 428 8.09 -18.60 7.16
N MET A 429 6.95 -19.13 6.73
CA MET A 429 6.57 -20.51 6.90
C MET A 429 6.91 -21.28 5.63
N LEU A 430 7.92 -22.14 5.70
CA LEU A 430 8.34 -22.98 4.58
C LEU A 430 7.54 -24.29 4.58
N PRO A 431 6.99 -24.72 3.43
CA PRO A 431 6.27 -25.98 3.34
C PRO A 431 7.20 -27.18 3.57
N ALA A 432 6.61 -28.34 3.86
CA ALA A 432 7.37 -29.59 3.87
C ALA A 432 7.89 -29.89 2.46
N ALA A 433 9.20 -30.08 2.31
CA ALA A 433 9.81 -30.42 1.02
C ALA A 433 11.17 -31.10 1.21
N ASN A 434 11.49 -32.05 0.32
CA ASN A 434 12.79 -32.76 0.28
C ASN A 434 13.19 -33.35 1.64
N GLY A 435 12.24 -33.99 2.35
CA GLY A 435 12.46 -34.58 3.67
C GLY A 435 12.48 -33.59 4.84
N ASN A 436 12.45 -32.27 4.59
CA ASN A 436 12.32 -31.27 5.65
C ASN A 436 10.85 -31.07 6.05
N PRO A 437 10.53 -30.99 7.36
CA PRO A 437 9.16 -30.69 7.80
C PRO A 437 8.75 -29.25 7.47
N LYS A 438 7.44 -28.98 7.55
CA LYS A 438 6.92 -27.61 7.55
C LYS A 438 7.51 -26.86 8.76
N GLN A 439 8.09 -25.69 8.53
CA GLN A 439 8.93 -25.02 9.52
C GLN A 439 8.90 -23.50 9.33
N ALA A 440 8.80 -22.77 10.44
CA ALA A 440 8.97 -21.33 10.47
C ALA A 440 10.46 -20.98 10.50
N VAL A 441 10.88 -20.04 9.65
CA VAL A 441 12.26 -19.56 9.56
C VAL A 441 12.24 -18.04 9.58
N THR A 442 13.06 -17.45 10.45
CA THR A 442 13.29 -16.00 10.50
C THR A 442 14.64 -15.69 9.90
N PHE A 443 14.65 -14.85 8.87
CA PHE A 443 15.85 -14.20 8.37
C PHE A 443 15.92 -12.78 8.93
N LEU A 444 17.11 -12.36 9.32
CA LEU A 444 17.41 -10.97 9.66
C LEU A 444 18.45 -10.45 8.67
N PHE A 445 18.03 -9.57 7.76
CA PHE A 445 18.95 -8.87 6.85
C PHE A 445 19.43 -7.57 7.51
N TRP A 446 20.67 -7.19 7.27
CA TRP A 446 21.25 -5.95 7.80
C TRP A 446 22.46 -5.54 6.96
N GLN A 447 22.99 -4.35 7.23
CA GLN A 447 24.20 -3.85 6.58
C GLN A 447 25.28 -3.54 7.61
N ALA A 448 26.54 -3.64 7.19
CA ALA A 448 27.68 -3.08 7.91
C ALA A 448 28.77 -2.59 6.95
N GLY A 449 29.71 -1.82 7.51
CA GLY A 449 30.79 -1.16 6.77
C GLY A 449 30.60 0.34 6.66
N ASN A 450 31.51 1.01 5.95
CA ASN A 450 31.44 2.45 5.72
C ASN A 450 30.66 2.77 4.42
N ARG A 451 30.25 4.03 4.25
CA ARG A 451 29.46 4.50 3.09
C ARG A 451 30.09 4.23 1.72
N SER A 452 31.37 3.86 1.65
CA SER A 452 32.08 3.59 0.39
C SER A 452 32.30 2.10 0.12
N LYS A 453 32.06 1.21 1.12
CA LYS A 453 32.32 -0.24 1.06
C LYS A 453 31.35 -1.04 1.95
N SER A 454 30.11 -0.63 2.07
CA SER A 454 29.13 -1.37 2.87
C SER A 454 28.69 -2.65 2.16
N GLN A 455 28.45 -3.69 2.95
CA GLN A 455 27.98 -4.99 2.49
C GLN A 455 26.69 -5.36 3.21
N LEU A 456 25.91 -6.24 2.58
CA LEU A 456 24.73 -6.83 3.17
C LEU A 456 25.10 -8.14 3.85
N TYR A 457 24.46 -8.39 4.97
CA TYR A 457 24.61 -9.59 5.77
C TYR A 457 23.24 -10.15 6.10
N TYR A 458 23.21 -11.41 6.48
CA TYR A 458 22.03 -12.02 7.06
C TYR A 458 22.38 -12.97 8.22
N ASN A 459 21.43 -13.14 9.11
CA ASN A 459 21.36 -14.24 10.06
C ASN A 459 20.05 -15.00 9.82
N ALA A 460 20.01 -16.30 10.14
CA ALA A 460 18.82 -17.12 10.07
C ALA A 460 18.58 -17.84 11.40
N ASN A 461 17.32 -17.99 11.78
CA ASN A 461 16.88 -18.81 12.90
C ASN A 461 15.70 -19.68 12.45
N ALA A 462 15.85 -20.99 12.58
CA ALA A 462 14.85 -21.96 12.12
C ALA A 462 14.09 -22.61 13.29
N THR A 463 14.26 -22.15 14.54
CA THR A 463 13.50 -22.68 15.68
C THR A 463 12.20 -21.92 15.86
N ALA A 464 11.13 -22.65 16.21
CA ALA A 464 9.82 -22.07 16.40
C ALA A 464 9.79 -21.05 17.55
N ASP A 465 10.64 -21.20 18.56
CA ASP A 465 10.74 -20.33 19.74
C ASP A 465 11.67 -19.12 19.55
N LEU A 466 12.39 -19.03 18.41
CA LEU A 466 13.44 -18.04 18.15
C LEU A 466 14.55 -18.04 19.21
N ALA A 467 14.92 -19.22 19.72
CA ALA A 467 15.94 -19.36 20.75
C ALA A 467 17.23 -18.55 20.43
N PRO A 468 17.79 -17.78 21.38
CA PRO A 468 18.95 -16.91 21.13
C PRO A 468 20.20 -17.65 20.63
N ASN A 469 20.37 -18.91 21.02
CA ASN A 469 21.51 -19.75 20.62
C ASN A 469 21.29 -20.50 19.29
N ALA A 470 20.15 -20.29 18.63
CA ALA A 470 19.81 -20.92 17.35
C ALA A 470 20.05 -20.01 16.13
N TRP A 471 20.42 -18.74 16.35
CA TRP A 471 20.81 -17.83 15.27
C TRP A 471 22.11 -18.29 14.60
N SER A 472 22.11 -18.29 13.27
CA SER A 472 23.31 -18.51 12.48
C SER A 472 24.33 -17.40 12.73
N LYS A 473 25.61 -17.69 12.48
CA LYS A 473 26.66 -16.67 12.43
C LYS A 473 26.36 -15.58 11.40
N ASP A 474 26.95 -14.41 11.61
CA ASP A 474 26.90 -13.29 10.66
C ASP A 474 27.47 -13.74 9.31
N THR A 475 26.60 -13.80 8.29
CA THR A 475 26.94 -14.32 6.97
C THR A 475 26.79 -13.22 5.93
N ILE A 476 27.85 -12.98 5.14
CA ILE A 476 27.80 -12.02 4.03
C ILE A 476 26.77 -12.53 3.02
N LEU A 477 25.84 -11.65 2.62
CA LEU A 477 24.91 -11.97 1.54
C LEU A 477 25.71 -12.06 0.22
N PRO A 478 25.63 -13.17 -0.54
CA PRO A 478 26.47 -13.39 -1.70
C PRO A 478 26.03 -12.56 -2.92
N THR A 479 26.24 -11.24 -2.85
CA THR A 479 25.95 -10.29 -3.92
C THR A 479 27.08 -10.25 -4.96
N PRO A 480 26.79 -10.00 -6.24
CA PRO A 480 27.83 -9.97 -7.28
C PRO A 480 28.90 -8.89 -7.06
N ALA A 481 30.14 -9.20 -7.45
CA ALA A 481 31.28 -8.29 -7.32
C ALA A 481 31.19 -7.03 -8.21
N ALA A 482 30.15 -6.89 -9.03
CA ALA A 482 29.83 -5.71 -9.82
C ALA A 482 29.42 -4.50 -8.97
N LEU A 483 29.10 -4.72 -7.68
CA LEU A 483 28.55 -3.70 -6.79
C LEU A 483 29.66 -3.13 -5.89
N SER A 484 29.66 -1.82 -5.66
CA SER A 484 30.64 -1.13 -4.81
C SER A 484 30.11 -0.77 -3.42
N PHE A 485 28.80 -0.54 -3.33
CA PHE A 485 28.11 -0.10 -2.12
C PHE A 485 26.73 -0.75 -2.06
N LEU A 486 26.33 -1.20 -0.86
CA LEU A 486 25.06 -1.88 -0.62
C LEU A 486 24.46 -1.49 0.74
N SER A 487 23.18 -1.16 0.77
CA SER A 487 22.49 -0.70 1.99
C SER A 487 20.99 -0.95 1.95
N GLU A 488 20.36 -0.88 3.12
CA GLU A 488 18.92 -0.87 3.33
C GLU A 488 18.19 -2.04 2.64
N PRO A 489 18.52 -3.30 3.00
CA PRO A 489 17.90 -4.46 2.38
C PRO A 489 16.42 -4.58 2.76
N THR A 490 15.56 -4.93 1.82
CA THR A 490 14.17 -5.32 2.08
C THR A 490 13.90 -6.60 1.32
N ALA A 491 13.52 -7.64 2.07
CA ALA A 491 13.36 -8.98 1.55
C ALA A 491 11.88 -9.37 1.46
N VAL A 492 11.52 -10.15 0.43
CA VAL A 492 10.21 -10.77 0.28
C VAL A 492 10.38 -12.24 -0.08
N LEU A 493 9.48 -13.08 0.43
CA LEU A 493 9.38 -14.47 0.00
C LEU A 493 8.86 -14.56 -1.44
N ARG A 494 9.30 -15.56 -2.20
CA ARG A 494 8.90 -15.87 -3.58
C ARG A 494 8.81 -17.38 -3.79
N LYS A 495 7.96 -17.80 -4.74
CA LYS A 495 8.01 -19.13 -5.35
C LYS A 495 8.36 -19.00 -6.82
N THR A 496 9.38 -19.72 -7.28
CA THR A 496 9.90 -19.59 -8.64
C THR A 496 10.61 -20.87 -9.08
N PHE A 497 10.79 -21.03 -10.39
CA PHE A 497 11.63 -22.09 -10.92
C PHE A 497 13.11 -21.73 -10.82
N ASN A 498 13.94 -22.71 -10.46
CA ASN A 498 15.39 -22.61 -10.54
C ASN A 498 15.89 -22.97 -11.95
N ALA A 499 17.22 -22.92 -12.17
CA ALA A 499 17.82 -23.21 -13.47
C ALA A 499 17.62 -24.66 -13.94
N ASP A 500 17.30 -25.57 -13.02
CA ASP A 500 17.03 -26.98 -13.31
C ASP A 500 15.54 -27.24 -13.59
N GLY A 501 14.70 -26.19 -13.60
CA GLY A 501 13.26 -26.31 -13.81
C GLY A 501 12.47 -26.79 -12.59
N ASN A 502 13.09 -26.80 -11.40
CA ASN A 502 12.41 -27.17 -10.15
C ASN A 502 11.78 -25.95 -9.49
N LEU A 503 10.55 -26.10 -8.99
CA LEU A 503 9.88 -25.07 -8.22
C LEU A 503 10.47 -25.01 -6.81
N VAL A 504 11.03 -23.86 -6.44
CA VAL A 504 11.74 -23.65 -5.16
C VAL A 504 11.20 -22.44 -4.41
N ASP A 505 11.38 -22.45 -3.09
CA ASP A 505 11.19 -21.27 -2.24
C ASP A 505 12.43 -20.38 -2.37
N ALA A 506 12.21 -19.10 -2.65
CA ALA A 506 13.26 -18.13 -2.87
C ALA A 506 13.01 -16.85 -2.07
N VAL A 507 14.08 -16.13 -1.77
CA VAL A 507 14.03 -14.77 -1.24
C VAL A 507 14.49 -13.81 -2.33
N GLU A 508 13.70 -12.77 -2.54
CA GLU A 508 14.12 -11.60 -3.30
C GLU A 508 14.48 -10.48 -2.35
N VAL A 509 15.69 -9.93 -2.49
CA VAL A 509 16.18 -8.82 -1.66
C VAL A 509 16.35 -7.60 -2.55
N ALA A 510 15.52 -6.59 -2.31
CA ALA A 510 15.69 -5.25 -2.87
C ALA A 510 16.59 -4.43 -1.95
N TYR A 511 17.52 -3.64 -2.48
CA TYR A 511 18.44 -2.85 -1.68
C TYR A 511 18.91 -1.61 -2.45
N SER A 512 19.40 -0.62 -1.71
CA SER A 512 20.07 0.54 -2.28
C SER A 512 21.52 0.19 -2.57
N GLY A 513 21.98 0.41 -3.79
CA GLY A 513 23.36 0.11 -4.14
C GLY A 513 23.90 0.88 -5.33
N GLN A 514 25.21 0.83 -5.47
CA GLN A 514 25.94 1.45 -6.57
C GLN A 514 26.61 0.37 -7.41
N ILE A 515 26.36 0.41 -8.72
CA ILE A 515 27.06 -0.43 -9.69
C ILE A 515 28.40 0.24 -10.00
N LYS A 516 29.48 -0.54 -10.01
CA LYS A 516 30.81 -0.05 -10.40
C LYS A 516 30.74 0.66 -11.76
N ASN A 517 31.48 1.76 -11.90
CA ASN A 517 31.49 2.61 -13.10
C ASN A 517 30.18 3.39 -13.38
N ARG A 518 29.23 3.39 -12.43
CA ARG A 518 28.05 4.27 -12.41
C ARG A 518 28.10 5.18 -11.18
N SER A 519 27.67 6.44 -11.32
CA SER A 519 27.79 7.45 -10.26
C SER A 519 26.59 7.53 -9.32
N SER A 520 25.42 7.03 -9.72
CA SER A 520 24.17 7.13 -8.97
C SER A 520 23.90 5.91 -8.09
N VAL A 521 23.26 6.13 -6.94
CA VAL A 521 22.67 5.07 -6.12
C VAL A 521 21.32 4.66 -6.71
N GLU A 522 21.10 3.35 -6.81
CA GLU A 522 19.96 2.74 -7.48
C GLU A 522 19.25 1.73 -6.57
N ILE A 523 18.02 1.37 -6.94
CA ILE A 523 17.30 0.29 -6.29
C ILE A 523 17.56 -0.99 -7.07
N LEU A 524 18.30 -1.89 -6.45
CA LEU A 524 18.78 -3.14 -7.03
C LEU A 524 18.02 -4.32 -6.42
N LEU A 525 17.88 -5.39 -7.19
CA LEU A 525 17.25 -6.64 -6.78
C LEU A 525 18.18 -7.81 -7.06
N SER A 526 18.37 -8.67 -6.04
CA SER A 526 18.98 -9.99 -6.19
C SER A 526 18.05 -11.07 -5.65
N ARG A 527 18.19 -12.28 -6.18
CA ARG A 527 17.35 -13.43 -5.83
C ARG A 527 18.22 -14.56 -5.27
N PHE A 528 17.71 -15.24 -4.25
CA PHE A 528 18.39 -16.35 -3.57
C PHE A 528 17.44 -17.51 -3.35
N GLU A 529 17.91 -18.73 -3.56
CA GLU A 529 17.22 -19.97 -3.21
C GLU A 529 17.36 -20.20 -1.71
N ILE A 530 16.27 -20.61 -1.05
CA ILE A 530 16.31 -21.02 0.35
C ILE A 530 16.71 -22.49 0.40
N VAL A 531 17.94 -22.76 0.84
CA VAL A 531 18.46 -24.13 0.96
C VAL A 531 18.38 -24.56 2.43
N ARG A 532 17.66 -25.67 2.67
CA ARG A 532 17.55 -26.31 3.99
C ARG A 532 18.41 -27.56 4.02
N ALA A 533 19.29 -27.65 5.01
CA ALA A 533 20.10 -28.83 5.27
C ALA A 533 19.97 -29.24 6.74
N ILE A 534 19.96 -30.55 7.01
CA ILE A 534 20.07 -31.06 8.38
C ILE A 534 21.56 -31.25 8.65
N SER A 535 22.12 -30.47 9.58
CA SER A 535 23.51 -30.63 10.00
C SER A 535 23.74 -31.99 10.66
N ALA A 536 25.00 -32.43 10.75
CA ALA A 536 25.37 -33.68 11.42
C ALA A 536 24.89 -33.74 12.89
N ASN A 537 24.66 -32.59 13.52
CA ASN A 537 24.15 -32.47 14.89
C ASN A 537 22.61 -32.43 14.97
N GLY A 538 21.91 -32.74 13.87
CA GLY A 538 20.44 -32.76 13.81
C GLY A 538 19.77 -31.39 13.77
N LYS A 539 20.54 -30.29 13.75
CA LYS A 539 20.00 -28.92 13.61
C LYS A 539 19.73 -28.60 12.15
N THR A 540 18.57 -28.02 11.84
CA THR A 540 18.30 -27.47 10.51
C THR A 540 19.10 -26.20 10.30
N GLU A 541 20.00 -26.23 9.33
CA GLU A 541 20.69 -25.07 8.82
C GLU A 541 19.95 -24.54 7.59
N VAL A 542 19.75 -23.22 7.56
CA VAL A 542 19.10 -22.53 6.43
C VAL A 542 20.08 -21.53 5.85
N THR A 543 20.33 -21.64 4.55
CA THR A 543 21.28 -20.78 3.82
C THR A 543 20.65 -20.21 2.56
N LEU A 544 21.23 -19.12 2.06
CA LEU A 544 20.78 -18.43 0.85
C LEU A 544 21.81 -18.65 -0.27
N LYS A 545 21.39 -19.30 -1.35
CA LYS A 545 22.22 -19.55 -2.53
C LYS A 545 21.83 -18.59 -3.66
N PRO A 546 22.76 -17.84 -4.29
CA PRO A 546 22.43 -16.96 -5.42
C PRO A 546 21.66 -17.68 -6.52
N MET A 547 20.61 -17.04 -7.01
CA MET A 547 19.83 -17.49 -8.17
C MET A 547 19.91 -16.48 -9.30
N LEU A 548 19.75 -16.98 -10.52
CA LEU A 548 19.69 -16.15 -11.71
C LEU A 548 18.32 -15.50 -11.82
N LEU A 549 18.30 -14.29 -12.36
CA LEU A 549 17.07 -13.65 -12.80
C LEU A 549 16.75 -14.10 -14.25
N PRO A 550 15.49 -14.03 -14.68
CA PRO A 550 15.12 -14.41 -16.05
C PRO A 550 15.93 -13.64 -17.09
N ASN A 551 16.42 -14.35 -18.11
CA ASN A 551 17.21 -13.80 -19.22
C ASN A 551 16.50 -12.59 -19.86
N SER A 552 17.20 -11.49 -20.08
CA SER A 552 16.72 -10.31 -20.79
C SER A 552 17.02 -10.44 -22.29
N PHE A 553 15.98 -10.35 -23.13
CA PHE A 553 16.10 -10.55 -24.58
C PHE A 553 16.02 -9.22 -25.33
N ARG A 554 17.02 -8.97 -26.18
CA ARG A 554 17.12 -7.77 -27.00
C ARG A 554 16.73 -6.50 -26.25
N GLU A 555 17.31 -6.32 -25.07
CA GLU A 555 17.11 -5.14 -24.25
C GLU A 555 17.74 -3.93 -24.97
N PRO A 556 16.98 -2.85 -25.24
CA PRO A 556 17.55 -1.63 -25.78
C PRO A 556 18.55 -1.04 -24.78
N THR A 557 19.68 -0.58 -25.29
CA THR A 557 20.70 0.10 -24.49
C THR A 557 20.63 1.61 -24.71
N VAL A 558 21.01 2.37 -23.69
CA VAL A 558 21.14 3.84 -23.78
C VAL A 558 22.60 4.19 -23.98
N THR A 559 22.90 5.17 -24.83
CA THR A 559 24.24 5.77 -24.87
C THR A 559 24.63 6.29 -23.49
N LYS A 560 25.81 5.92 -23.00
CA LYS A 560 26.34 6.39 -21.73
C LYS A 560 26.53 7.92 -21.79
N PRO A 561 25.97 8.68 -20.84
CA PRO A 561 26.19 10.12 -20.79
C PRO A 561 27.69 10.46 -20.74
N GLY A 562 28.13 11.36 -21.63
CA GLY A 562 29.52 11.84 -21.66
C GLY A 562 30.55 10.90 -22.30
N VAL A 563 30.17 9.70 -22.77
CA VAL A 563 31.10 8.77 -23.44
C VAL A 563 30.53 8.32 -24.78
N VAL A 564 31.18 8.70 -25.88
CA VAL A 564 30.80 8.28 -27.23
C VAL A 564 31.12 6.80 -27.42
N GLY A 565 30.17 6.03 -27.97
CA GLY A 565 30.39 4.62 -28.33
C GLY A 565 30.25 3.62 -27.18
N THR A 566 29.89 4.04 -25.97
CA THR A 566 29.52 3.15 -24.86
C THR A 566 28.02 3.19 -24.63
N TYR A 567 27.43 2.01 -24.48
CA TYR A 567 26.01 1.79 -24.30
C TYR A 567 25.77 1.01 -23.01
N ILE A 568 24.78 1.41 -22.23
CA ILE A 568 24.45 0.84 -20.94
C ILE A 568 23.10 0.12 -21.04
N ALA A 569 23.05 -1.11 -20.56
CA ALA A 569 21.80 -1.83 -20.42
C ALA A 569 21.14 -1.59 -19.05
N ARG A 570 19.89 -2.04 -18.97
CA ARG A 570 19.08 -1.94 -17.77
C ARG A 570 19.69 -2.65 -16.58
N ASP A 571 20.12 -3.90 -16.71
CA ASP A 571 20.56 -4.75 -15.59
C ASP A 571 22.08 -4.96 -15.59
N ALA A 572 22.62 -5.55 -14.53
CA ALA A 572 24.06 -5.71 -14.32
C ALA A 572 24.44 -7.12 -13.83
N ALA A 573 25.75 -7.37 -13.70
CA ALA A 573 26.32 -8.66 -13.32
C ALA A 573 25.78 -9.80 -14.21
N TRP A 574 26.09 -9.72 -15.50
CA TRP A 574 25.68 -10.73 -16.48
C TRP A 574 26.50 -12.00 -16.33
N ILE A 575 25.84 -13.14 -16.41
CA ILE A 575 26.52 -14.42 -16.44
C ILE A 575 26.95 -14.75 -17.86
N LEU A 576 28.17 -15.27 -17.95
CA LEU A 576 28.68 -15.99 -19.10
C LEU A 576 28.71 -17.47 -18.73
N ASP A 577 27.90 -18.28 -19.38
CA ASP A 577 28.11 -19.71 -19.38
C ASP A 577 27.97 -20.29 -20.80
N ASN A 578 28.32 -21.56 -20.95
CA ASN A 578 28.32 -22.24 -22.25
C ASN A 578 26.92 -22.64 -22.72
N LYS A 579 25.86 -22.39 -21.93
CA LYS A 579 24.51 -22.73 -22.34
C LYS A 579 24.03 -21.74 -23.41
N PRO A 580 23.37 -22.19 -24.49
CA PRO A 580 22.88 -21.33 -25.56
C PRO A 580 22.06 -20.14 -25.06
N GLU A 581 21.28 -20.33 -24.00
CA GLU A 581 20.44 -19.32 -23.36
C GLU A 581 21.21 -18.25 -22.58
N ASN A 582 22.49 -18.42 -22.27
CA ASN A 582 23.29 -17.41 -21.54
C ASN A 582 24.34 -16.75 -22.44
N LYS A 583 24.24 -16.95 -23.76
CA LYS A 583 25.08 -16.23 -24.72
C LYS A 583 24.72 -14.74 -24.76
N ILE A 584 25.75 -13.90 -24.69
CA ILE A 584 25.60 -12.48 -24.94
C ILE A 584 25.46 -12.25 -26.44
N LEU A 585 24.33 -11.68 -26.85
CA LEU A 585 24.10 -11.30 -28.25
C LEU A 585 23.97 -9.78 -28.32
N VAL A 586 24.82 -9.12 -29.11
CA VAL A 586 24.78 -7.69 -29.37
C VAL A 586 24.24 -7.49 -30.78
N GLN A 587 23.15 -6.74 -30.91
CA GLN A 587 22.48 -6.51 -32.19
C GLN A 587 22.28 -5.02 -32.42
N ALA A 588 22.33 -4.57 -33.67
CA ALA A 588 21.95 -3.22 -34.07
C ALA A 588 20.65 -3.25 -34.87
N SER A 589 19.83 -2.21 -34.70
CA SER A 589 18.75 -1.89 -35.64
C SER A 589 18.85 -0.44 -36.10
N ASP A 590 18.65 -0.24 -37.40
CA ASP A 590 18.61 1.04 -38.09
C ASP A 590 17.20 1.66 -38.12
N GLY A 591 16.23 1.05 -37.43
CA GLY A 591 14.83 1.48 -37.44
C GLY A 591 14.03 1.01 -38.66
N ARG A 592 14.61 0.21 -39.56
CA ARG A 592 13.92 -0.38 -40.74
C ARG A 592 13.51 -1.84 -40.53
N GLY A 593 13.53 -2.32 -39.28
CA GLY A 593 13.00 -3.63 -38.88
C GLY A 593 14.00 -4.78 -38.94
N GLY A 594 15.18 -4.56 -39.51
CA GLY A 594 16.29 -5.51 -39.49
C GLY A 594 17.08 -5.46 -38.17
N PHE A 595 17.54 -6.62 -37.70
CA PHE A 595 18.52 -6.75 -36.62
C PHE A 595 19.79 -7.38 -37.17
N ASN A 596 20.89 -6.63 -37.14
CA ASN A 596 22.19 -7.15 -37.54
C ASN A 596 22.94 -7.62 -36.29
N LEU A 597 23.35 -8.89 -36.26
CA LEU A 597 24.23 -9.39 -35.21
C LEU A 597 25.59 -8.71 -35.34
N LEU A 598 26.03 -8.07 -34.27
CA LEU A 598 27.27 -7.31 -34.24
C LEU A 598 28.46 -8.11 -33.72
N ASN A 599 28.21 -9.16 -32.92
CA ASN A 599 29.24 -9.97 -32.28
C ASN A 599 29.21 -11.44 -32.75
N PRO A 600 29.65 -11.75 -33.99
CA PRO A 600 29.74 -13.13 -34.46
C PRO A 600 30.81 -13.88 -33.65
N GLY A 601 30.45 -15.04 -33.09
CA GLY A 601 31.35 -15.91 -32.35
C GLY A 601 31.14 -15.90 -30.82
N ASN A 602 32.01 -16.61 -30.09
CA ASN A 602 31.86 -16.83 -28.64
C ASN A 602 32.53 -15.77 -27.76
N GLY A 603 33.30 -14.84 -28.36
CA GLY A 603 34.07 -13.81 -27.65
C GLY A 603 35.28 -14.38 -26.88
N LYS A 604 36.18 -13.50 -26.44
CA LYS A 604 37.30 -13.81 -25.55
C LYS A 604 37.00 -13.23 -24.16
N PHE A 605 36.86 -14.08 -23.16
CA PHE A 605 36.59 -13.66 -21.77
C PHE A 605 37.89 -13.44 -21.00
N GLU A 606 37.98 -12.31 -20.31
CA GLU A 606 39.09 -11.97 -19.41
C GLU A 606 38.58 -11.99 -17.95
N GLU A 607 38.95 -13.01 -17.20
CA GLU A 607 38.39 -13.29 -15.87
C GLU A 607 38.69 -12.20 -14.83
N GLY A 608 39.89 -11.60 -14.87
CA GLY A 608 40.29 -10.56 -13.92
C GLY A 608 39.45 -9.29 -14.02
N THR A 609 39.17 -8.85 -15.25
CA THR A 609 38.44 -7.62 -15.53
C THR A 609 36.92 -7.85 -15.63
N GLY A 610 36.49 -9.06 -16.02
CA GLY A 610 35.09 -9.36 -16.35
C GLY A 610 34.68 -8.85 -17.73
N LEU A 611 35.65 -8.52 -18.58
CA LEU A 611 35.44 -8.02 -19.93
C LEU A 611 35.35 -9.18 -20.93
N VAL A 612 34.49 -9.02 -21.93
CA VAL A 612 34.38 -9.93 -23.07
C VAL A 612 34.63 -9.14 -24.34
N TYR A 613 35.55 -9.65 -25.15
CA TYR A 613 35.94 -9.03 -26.40
C TYR A 613 35.38 -9.81 -27.58
N PHE A 614 34.72 -9.12 -28.51
CA PHE A 614 34.22 -9.70 -29.76
C PHE A 614 34.77 -8.91 -30.95
N ASP A 615 34.99 -9.59 -32.07
CA ASP A 615 35.22 -8.91 -33.34
C ASP A 615 33.89 -8.36 -33.85
N SER A 616 33.86 -7.09 -34.25
CA SER A 616 32.64 -6.41 -34.65
C SER A 616 32.36 -6.58 -36.14
N THR A 617 31.10 -6.87 -36.53
CA THR A 617 30.70 -6.88 -37.95
C THR A 617 30.70 -5.50 -38.60
N VAL A 618 30.66 -4.42 -37.81
CA VAL A 618 30.83 -3.05 -38.30
C VAL A 618 32.31 -2.63 -38.37
N GLY A 619 33.24 -3.55 -38.06
CA GLY A 619 34.67 -3.31 -38.00
C GLY A 619 35.18 -2.94 -36.60
N GLY A 620 36.42 -3.34 -36.29
CA GLY A 620 37.01 -3.15 -34.97
C GLY A 620 36.49 -4.14 -33.92
N GLN A 621 36.53 -3.75 -32.65
CA GLN A 621 36.18 -4.61 -31.52
C GLN A 621 34.92 -4.13 -30.77
N ILE A 622 34.17 -5.06 -30.20
CA ILE A 622 33.12 -4.83 -29.21
C ILE A 622 33.65 -5.29 -27.86
N VAL A 623 33.58 -4.42 -26.86
CA VAL A 623 33.96 -4.72 -25.48
C VAL A 623 32.71 -4.74 -24.63
N VAL A 624 32.41 -5.89 -24.03
CA VAL A 624 31.29 -6.06 -23.12
C VAL A 624 31.80 -6.14 -21.69
N ASP A 625 31.41 -5.19 -20.86
CA ASP A 625 31.61 -5.26 -19.41
C ASP A 625 30.39 -5.93 -18.78
N THR A 626 30.54 -7.21 -18.45
CA THR A 626 29.49 -8.02 -17.84
C THR A 626 29.17 -7.59 -16.41
N ARG A 627 30.12 -6.98 -15.70
CA ARG A 627 29.91 -6.50 -14.34
C ARG A 627 29.03 -5.25 -14.36
N ALA A 628 29.41 -4.26 -15.16
CA ALA A 628 28.67 -3.00 -15.26
C ALA A 628 27.40 -3.07 -16.14
N GLY A 629 27.25 -4.14 -16.93
CA GLY A 629 26.17 -4.30 -17.90
C GLY A 629 26.27 -3.27 -19.03
N SER A 630 27.45 -3.16 -19.65
CA SER A 630 27.71 -2.17 -20.70
C SER A 630 28.41 -2.77 -21.91
N VAL A 631 28.16 -2.17 -23.08
CA VAL A 631 28.73 -2.55 -24.37
C VAL A 631 29.43 -1.33 -24.95
N SER A 632 30.70 -1.45 -25.31
CA SER A 632 31.49 -0.36 -25.86
C SER A 632 32.08 -0.72 -27.22
N PHE A 633 32.19 0.28 -28.09
CA PHE A 633 32.77 0.19 -29.42
C PHE A 633 34.00 1.10 -29.48
N PRO A 634 35.15 0.69 -28.94
CA PRO A 634 36.34 1.54 -28.80
C PRO A 634 36.94 1.99 -30.14
N ASN A 635 36.76 1.22 -31.22
CA ASN A 635 37.35 1.54 -32.53
C ASN A 635 36.36 2.23 -33.47
N ILE A 636 35.23 1.57 -33.77
CA ILE A 636 34.24 2.04 -34.74
C ILE A 636 32.87 1.97 -34.09
N ALA A 637 32.31 3.13 -33.76
CA ALA A 637 30.97 3.22 -33.19
C ALA A 637 29.90 2.98 -34.27
N PRO A 638 28.76 2.35 -33.91
CA PRO A 638 27.61 2.24 -34.78
C PRO A 638 27.13 3.63 -35.29
N PRO A 639 26.53 3.72 -36.49
CA PRO A 639 26.03 4.98 -37.04
C PRO A 639 25.06 5.70 -36.11
N ARG A 640 25.07 7.03 -36.12
CA ARG A 640 24.11 7.85 -35.33
C ARG A 640 22.67 7.48 -35.69
N GLY A 641 21.85 7.23 -34.68
CA GLY A 641 20.45 6.79 -34.83
C GLY A 641 20.26 5.27 -34.76
N THR A 642 21.34 4.49 -34.76
CA THR A 642 21.27 3.03 -34.52
C THR A 642 20.95 2.76 -33.06
N THR A 643 19.96 1.91 -32.81
CA THR A 643 19.69 1.39 -31.46
C THR A 643 20.43 0.08 -31.26
N ILE A 644 21.20 -0.01 -30.17
CA ILE A 644 21.92 -1.22 -29.79
C ILE A 644 21.10 -2.03 -28.80
N TYR A 645 20.98 -3.32 -29.10
CA TYR A 645 20.22 -4.30 -28.34
C TYR A 645 21.16 -5.35 -27.80
N VAL A 646 20.88 -5.82 -26.60
CA VAL A 646 21.67 -6.89 -25.99
C VAL A 646 20.77 -7.96 -25.35
N THR A 647 21.13 -9.22 -25.54
CA THR A 647 20.54 -10.36 -24.83
C THR A 647 21.53 -10.85 -23.78
N TYR A 648 21.09 -11.06 -22.54
CA TYR A 648 21.94 -11.44 -21.41
C TYR A 648 21.14 -12.01 -20.22
N THR A 649 21.77 -12.83 -19.39
CA THR A 649 21.19 -13.32 -18.13
C THR A 649 21.75 -12.57 -16.93
N PRO A 650 20.94 -11.74 -16.22
CA PRO A 650 21.43 -10.92 -15.12
C PRO A 650 21.39 -11.64 -13.77
N GLN A 651 22.30 -11.27 -12.87
CA GLN A 651 22.22 -11.57 -11.43
C GLN A 651 21.64 -10.41 -10.61
N VAL A 652 21.65 -9.19 -11.16
CA VAL A 652 21.14 -7.98 -10.51
C VAL A 652 20.20 -7.24 -11.45
N ALA A 653 18.96 -7.04 -11.03
CA ALA A 653 18.01 -6.19 -11.76
C ALA A 653 17.93 -4.79 -11.16
N ARG A 654 17.79 -3.78 -12.02
CA ARG A 654 17.50 -2.40 -11.61
C ARG A 654 15.98 -2.19 -11.59
N LEU A 655 15.43 -1.82 -10.43
CA LEU A 655 13.98 -1.70 -10.26
C LEU A 655 13.45 -0.27 -10.52
N ASN A 656 14.28 0.74 -10.27
CA ASN A 656 13.96 2.16 -10.45
C ASN A 656 14.03 2.64 -11.92
N VAL A 657 14.15 1.72 -12.87
CA VAL A 657 14.18 2.00 -14.31
C VAL A 657 13.11 1.18 -15.04
N SER A 658 12.63 1.69 -16.17
CA SER A 658 11.68 0.99 -17.02
C SER A 658 12.32 -0.26 -17.66
N ARG A 659 11.48 -1.25 -17.95
CA ARG A 659 11.85 -2.46 -18.71
C ARG A 659 11.25 -2.40 -20.11
N ASN A 660 11.91 -3.02 -21.07
CA ASN A 660 11.22 -3.50 -22.26
C ASN A 660 10.28 -4.69 -21.93
N GLU A 661 8.98 -4.50 -22.11
CA GLU A 661 7.94 -5.48 -21.79
C GLU A 661 7.48 -6.34 -22.97
N SER A 662 8.01 -6.09 -24.18
CA SER A 662 7.66 -6.87 -25.39
C SER A 662 7.88 -8.38 -25.21
N ASN A 663 8.87 -8.76 -24.38
CA ASN A 663 9.06 -10.13 -23.86
C ASN A 663 9.03 -11.26 -24.92
N PHE A 664 9.28 -10.93 -26.18
CA PHE A 664 9.14 -11.84 -27.31
C PHE A 664 10.31 -12.83 -27.39
N ASP A 665 10.02 -14.12 -27.57
CA ASP A 665 11.07 -15.14 -27.72
C ASP A 665 11.59 -15.19 -29.17
N VAL A 666 12.74 -14.55 -29.37
CA VAL A 666 13.40 -14.37 -30.66
C VAL A 666 13.88 -15.68 -31.29
N PHE A 667 14.06 -16.74 -30.51
CA PHE A 667 14.62 -17.99 -31.04
C PHE A 667 13.62 -18.84 -31.84
N THR A 668 12.34 -18.46 -31.87
CA THR A 668 11.28 -19.26 -32.50
C THR A 668 10.93 -18.82 -33.94
N ASN A 669 11.56 -17.78 -34.49
CA ASN A 669 11.32 -17.24 -35.85
C ASN A 669 9.85 -16.91 -36.22
N ASN A 670 8.89 -17.06 -35.32
CA ASN A 670 7.47 -16.97 -35.62
C ASN A 670 6.85 -15.72 -34.97
N ASN A 671 7.00 -14.57 -35.64
CA ASN A 671 6.51 -13.27 -35.16
C ASN A 671 5.01 -13.03 -35.43
N GLY A 672 4.25 -14.08 -35.81
CA GLY A 672 2.81 -13.97 -36.07
C GLY A 672 2.43 -12.95 -37.16
N GLY A 673 3.36 -12.65 -38.08
CA GLY A 673 3.18 -11.66 -39.15
C GLY A 673 3.43 -10.19 -38.75
N PHE A 674 3.82 -9.90 -37.51
CA PHE A 674 4.07 -8.53 -37.06
C PHE A 674 5.44 -8.00 -37.46
N SER A 675 5.48 -6.71 -37.79
CA SER A 675 6.72 -5.95 -37.89
C SER A 675 7.31 -5.75 -36.49
N LEU A 676 8.63 -5.91 -36.35
CA LEU A 676 9.36 -5.59 -35.12
C LEU A 676 9.41 -4.07 -34.83
N LEU A 677 8.86 -3.24 -35.73
CA LEU A 677 8.70 -1.80 -35.59
C LEU A 677 7.32 -1.38 -35.06
N GLU A 678 6.41 -2.32 -34.78
CA GLU A 678 5.13 -2.01 -34.14
C GLU A 678 5.36 -1.15 -32.87
N PRO A 679 4.68 -0.01 -32.68
CA PRO A 679 4.96 0.93 -31.58
C PRO A 679 4.92 0.31 -30.18
N SER A 680 4.05 -0.68 -29.97
CA SER A 680 3.94 -1.48 -28.74
C SER A 680 5.11 -2.43 -28.52
N LEU A 681 5.81 -2.82 -29.60
CA LEU A 681 7.06 -3.55 -29.59
C LEU A 681 8.27 -2.62 -29.72
N ASN A 682 8.05 -1.33 -30.00
CA ASN A 682 9.10 -0.36 -30.24
C ASN A 682 9.74 0.02 -28.91
N ARG A 683 11.02 -0.34 -28.82
CA ARG A 683 11.70 -0.55 -27.54
C ARG A 683 12.29 0.76 -27.06
N GLN A 684 11.74 1.31 -25.98
CA GLN A 684 12.33 2.47 -25.34
C GLN A 684 13.51 2.01 -24.47
N PRO A 685 14.70 2.62 -24.64
CA PRO A 685 15.83 2.33 -23.78
C PRO A 685 15.50 2.79 -22.34
N ALA A 686 16.03 2.06 -21.34
CA ALA A 686 15.74 2.35 -19.94
C ALA A 686 16.14 3.80 -19.59
N GLY A 687 15.16 4.65 -19.25
CA GLY A 687 15.45 6.04 -18.91
C GLY A 687 16.27 6.12 -17.61
N ASN A 688 17.46 6.72 -17.67
CA ASN A 688 18.18 7.10 -16.45
C ASN A 688 17.55 8.37 -15.91
N ILE A 689 16.78 8.24 -14.82
CA ILE A 689 16.20 9.40 -14.17
C ILE A 689 17.19 9.90 -13.11
N ILE A 690 17.57 11.17 -13.21
CA ILE A 690 18.60 11.79 -12.37
C ILE A 690 18.16 11.78 -10.88
N GLY A 691 19.09 11.44 -9.99
CA GLY A 691 18.89 11.43 -8.54
C GLY A 691 19.28 10.10 -7.89
N ASP A 692 19.75 10.14 -6.64
CA ASP A 692 20.04 8.96 -5.85
C ASP A 692 18.75 8.34 -5.29
N ASN A 693 18.61 7.02 -5.46
CA ASN A 693 17.44 6.27 -5.05
C ASN A 693 17.79 5.41 -3.83
N THR A 694 17.12 5.65 -2.71
CA THR A 694 17.45 5.03 -1.42
C THR A 694 16.21 4.46 -0.70
N ASN A 695 16.44 3.66 0.33
CA ASN A 695 15.42 3.19 1.28
C ASN A 695 14.26 2.41 0.62
N PRO A 696 14.53 1.29 -0.09
CA PRO A 696 13.48 0.53 -0.74
C PRO A 696 12.57 -0.15 0.30
N THR A 697 11.27 -0.06 0.07
CA THR A 697 10.26 -0.94 0.68
C THR A 697 9.61 -1.74 -0.43
N MET A 698 9.67 -3.07 -0.33
CA MET A 698 9.10 -3.99 -1.33
C MET A 698 8.06 -4.88 -0.68
N ILE A 699 6.91 -5.05 -1.33
CA ILE A 699 5.79 -5.88 -0.87
C ILE A 699 5.30 -6.70 -2.05
N ILE A 700 4.99 -7.98 -1.84
CA ILE A 700 4.31 -8.83 -2.82
C ILE A 700 2.85 -9.00 -2.39
N ASP A 701 1.96 -8.43 -3.19
CA ASP A 701 0.52 -8.57 -3.06
C ASP A 701 0.05 -9.86 -3.74
N ARG A 702 -0.35 -10.82 -2.92
CA ARG A 702 -0.91 -12.12 -3.33
C ARG A 702 -2.42 -12.21 -3.08
N THR A 703 -3.09 -11.08 -2.94
CA THR A 703 -4.55 -11.09 -2.77
C THR A 703 -5.25 -11.72 -3.99
N PRO A 704 -6.43 -12.35 -3.81
CA PRO A 704 -7.18 -12.90 -4.92
C PRO A 704 -7.55 -11.82 -5.92
N ASN A 705 -7.42 -12.12 -7.22
CA ASN A 705 -7.73 -11.16 -8.27
C ASN A 705 -9.24 -10.86 -8.33
N ARG A 706 -9.63 -9.67 -7.89
CA ARG A 706 -11.04 -9.24 -7.79
C ARG A 706 -11.71 -8.98 -9.14
N ARG A 707 -10.95 -8.90 -10.22
CA ARG A 707 -11.51 -8.77 -11.57
C ARG A 707 -12.24 -10.03 -12.03
N ASN A 708 -12.14 -11.14 -11.29
CA ASN A 708 -13.02 -12.28 -11.48
C ASN A 708 -14.52 -11.92 -11.29
N ARG A 709 -14.84 -10.82 -10.58
CA ARG A 709 -16.21 -10.31 -10.42
C ARG A 709 -16.76 -9.58 -11.66
N LEU A 710 -15.93 -9.31 -12.67
CA LEU A 710 -16.41 -8.70 -13.92
C LEU A 710 -17.17 -9.75 -14.73
N SER A 711 -18.45 -9.50 -14.97
CA SER A 711 -19.35 -10.41 -15.69
C SER A 711 -19.29 -10.28 -17.21
N ALA A 712 -18.83 -9.14 -17.74
CA ALA A 712 -18.78 -8.89 -19.18
C ALA A 712 -17.73 -7.82 -19.57
N PRO A 713 -16.63 -8.17 -20.27
CA PRO A 713 -16.14 -9.52 -20.53
C PRO A 713 -15.44 -10.13 -19.31
N SER A 714 -15.44 -11.46 -19.22
CA SER A 714 -14.53 -12.15 -18.29
C SER A 714 -13.08 -11.92 -18.69
N VAL A 715 -12.26 -11.53 -17.72
CA VAL A 715 -10.84 -11.18 -17.93
C VAL A 715 -9.88 -12.01 -17.09
N VAL A 716 -10.39 -12.90 -16.23
CA VAL A 716 -9.59 -13.78 -15.37
C VAL A 716 -9.87 -15.22 -15.77
N PHE A 717 -8.80 -15.99 -15.99
CA PHE A 717 -8.86 -17.34 -16.53
C PHE A 717 -8.05 -18.30 -15.67
N ALA A 718 -8.57 -19.52 -15.53
CA ALA A 718 -7.89 -20.64 -14.89
C ALA A 718 -6.78 -21.21 -15.81
N PRO A 719 -5.89 -22.09 -15.31
CA PRO A 719 -4.77 -22.63 -16.09
C PRO A 719 -5.20 -23.38 -17.37
N ASN A 720 -6.40 -23.96 -17.37
CA ASN A 720 -7.03 -24.62 -18.51
C ASN A 720 -7.70 -23.65 -19.50
N GLY A 721 -7.60 -22.33 -19.27
CA GLY A 721 -8.19 -21.29 -20.10
C GLY A 721 -9.69 -21.04 -19.88
N THR A 722 -10.34 -21.70 -18.92
CA THR A 722 -11.75 -21.40 -18.60
C THR A 722 -11.85 -20.09 -17.82
N ALA A 723 -12.82 -19.26 -18.16
CA ALA A 723 -13.10 -18.03 -17.40
C ALA A 723 -13.47 -18.38 -15.95
N VAL A 724 -12.87 -17.68 -14.98
CA VAL A 724 -13.13 -17.88 -13.54
C VAL A 724 -14.31 -17.01 -13.14
N SER A 725 -15.35 -17.61 -12.55
CA SER A 725 -16.52 -16.88 -12.05
C SER A 725 -16.70 -17.10 -10.54
N PRO A 726 -16.80 -16.03 -9.74
CA PRO A 726 -16.99 -16.15 -8.29
C PRO A 726 -18.35 -16.77 -7.91
N LEU A 727 -19.31 -16.84 -8.85
CA LEU A 727 -20.62 -17.46 -8.64
C LEU A 727 -20.61 -18.99 -8.83
N ALA A 728 -19.56 -19.55 -9.45
CA ALA A 728 -19.51 -20.98 -9.80
C ALA A 728 -18.92 -21.88 -8.68
N GLY A 729 -18.48 -21.31 -7.55
CA GLY A 729 -17.79 -22.07 -6.50
C GLY A 729 -16.39 -22.54 -6.91
N ASP A 730 -15.78 -21.87 -7.90
CA ASP A 730 -14.47 -22.23 -8.43
C ASP A 730 -13.41 -22.28 -7.31
N ALA A 731 -12.77 -23.45 -7.14
CA ALA A 731 -11.74 -23.68 -6.11
C ALA A 731 -10.43 -22.92 -6.35
N PHE A 732 -10.29 -22.26 -7.51
CA PHE A 732 -9.08 -21.58 -7.94
C PHE A 732 -9.36 -20.14 -8.37
N ILE A 733 -8.87 -19.17 -7.59
CA ILE A 733 -8.83 -17.76 -7.96
C ILE A 733 -7.36 -17.37 -8.13
N PRO A 734 -6.93 -16.93 -9.34
CA PRO A 734 -5.55 -16.50 -9.55
C PRO A 734 -5.18 -15.37 -8.59
N SER A 735 -3.93 -15.39 -8.13
CA SER A 735 -3.43 -14.30 -7.30
C SER A 735 -3.15 -13.08 -8.17
N LEU A 736 -3.17 -11.90 -7.56
CA LEU A 736 -2.77 -10.69 -8.28
C LEU A 736 -1.26 -10.70 -8.59
N ALA A 737 -0.44 -11.28 -7.70
CA ALA A 737 1.02 -11.34 -7.79
C ALA A 737 1.64 -9.98 -8.19
N ARG A 738 1.25 -8.92 -7.48
CA ARG A 738 1.71 -7.54 -7.73
C ARG A 738 2.83 -7.17 -6.78
N ARG A 739 3.97 -6.74 -7.33
CA ARG A 739 5.06 -6.17 -6.55
C ARG A 739 4.84 -4.67 -6.41
N TRP A 740 4.76 -4.21 -5.17
CA TRP A 740 4.84 -2.80 -4.83
C TRP A 740 6.28 -2.48 -4.44
N LEU A 741 6.79 -1.39 -4.99
CA LEU A 741 8.08 -0.85 -4.64
C LEU A 741 7.91 0.62 -4.28
N LEU A 742 8.40 1.01 -3.11
CA LEU A 742 8.51 2.39 -2.67
C LEU A 742 9.96 2.70 -2.38
N TYR A 743 10.41 3.90 -2.69
CA TYR A 743 11.76 4.35 -2.40
C TYR A 743 11.81 5.87 -2.29
N ARG A 744 12.86 6.36 -1.67
CA ARG A 744 13.19 7.77 -1.67
C ARG A 744 14.01 8.12 -2.89
N LYS A 745 13.79 9.32 -3.40
CA LYS A 745 14.60 9.87 -4.47
C LYS A 745 15.03 11.28 -4.13
N ALA A 746 16.34 11.53 -4.21
CA ALA A 746 16.90 12.87 -4.05
C ALA A 746 16.72 13.70 -5.32
N ALA A 747 16.33 14.97 -5.18
CA ALA A 747 16.29 15.91 -6.29
C ALA A 747 17.71 16.16 -6.83
N PRO A 748 17.88 16.35 -8.16
CA PRO A 748 19.17 16.64 -8.78
C PRO A 748 19.91 17.86 -8.19
N THR A 749 19.18 18.81 -7.63
CA THR A 749 19.67 20.07 -7.07
C THR A 749 19.81 20.07 -5.53
N GLY A 750 19.60 18.91 -4.88
CA GLY A 750 20.14 18.63 -3.56
C GLY A 750 19.36 19.07 -2.31
N THR A 751 18.13 19.61 -2.42
CA THR A 751 17.39 20.09 -1.23
C THR A 751 16.04 19.42 -0.97
N LEU A 752 15.48 18.70 -1.96
CA LEU A 752 14.17 18.05 -1.82
C LEU A 752 14.32 16.54 -2.04
N SER A 753 13.82 15.72 -1.12
CA SER A 753 13.70 14.27 -1.32
C SER A 753 12.24 13.85 -1.29
N GLY A 754 11.76 13.22 -2.36
CA GLY A 754 10.38 12.72 -2.46
C GLY A 754 10.29 11.20 -2.23
N ILE A 755 9.08 10.73 -1.92
CA ILE A 755 8.76 9.30 -1.91
C ILE A 755 8.15 8.96 -3.27
N TYR A 756 8.74 7.97 -3.94
CA TYR A 756 8.26 7.45 -5.20
C TYR A 756 7.75 6.03 -4.99
N TYR A 757 6.77 5.65 -5.79
CA TYR A 757 6.29 4.28 -5.83
C TYR A 757 6.14 3.77 -7.26
N LYS A 758 6.16 2.45 -7.37
CA LYS A 758 6.06 1.72 -8.63
C LYS A 758 5.40 0.38 -8.38
N THR A 759 4.60 -0.08 -9.34
CA THR A 759 4.00 -1.42 -9.31
C THR A 759 4.47 -2.24 -10.49
N GLN A 760 4.71 -3.52 -10.24
CA GLN A 760 5.10 -4.49 -11.26
C GLN A 760 4.24 -5.74 -11.14
N ARG A 761 4.03 -6.42 -12.26
CA ARG A 761 3.42 -7.76 -12.33
C ARG A 761 4.18 -8.62 -13.33
N VAL A 762 4.05 -9.93 -13.22
CA VAL A 762 4.54 -10.83 -14.27
C VAL A 762 3.64 -10.66 -15.49
N VAL A 763 4.17 -10.11 -16.58
CA VAL A 763 3.39 -9.64 -17.73
C VAL A 763 4.01 -10.06 -19.06
N ILE A 764 3.14 -10.19 -20.06
CA ILE A 764 3.47 -10.20 -21.48
C ILE A 764 2.75 -9.03 -22.15
N GLN A 765 3.48 -8.22 -22.92
CA GLN A 765 2.90 -7.18 -23.77
C GLN A 765 2.68 -7.74 -25.18
N LEU A 766 1.41 -7.75 -25.62
CA LEU A 766 1.03 -8.09 -26.98
C LEU A 766 1.26 -6.89 -27.91
N PRO A 767 1.45 -7.13 -29.23
CA PRO A 767 1.65 -6.06 -30.20
C PRO A 767 0.44 -5.13 -30.34
N ARG A 768 -0.76 -5.60 -30.01
CA ARG A 768 -2.00 -4.81 -30.14
C ARG A 768 -2.98 -5.18 -29.03
N SER A 769 -3.97 -4.32 -28.83
CA SER A 769 -5.14 -4.62 -28.00
C SER A 769 -5.88 -5.87 -28.48
N VAL A 770 -6.44 -6.62 -27.55
CA VAL A 770 -7.20 -7.84 -27.81
C VAL A 770 -8.66 -7.48 -28.06
N ARG A 771 -9.27 -8.10 -29.07
CA ARG A 771 -10.68 -7.92 -29.36
C ARG A 771 -11.57 -8.54 -28.28
N VAL A 772 -12.64 -7.84 -27.95
CA VAL A 772 -13.79 -8.38 -27.21
C VAL A 772 -14.83 -8.83 -28.25
N ASN A 773 -15.16 -10.12 -28.22
CA ASN A 773 -16.17 -10.74 -29.09
C ASN A 773 -17.43 -11.07 -28.29
N TYR A 774 -18.51 -11.44 -28.97
CA TYR A 774 -19.76 -11.85 -28.36
C TYR A 774 -20.12 -13.28 -28.81
N ASN A 775 -20.54 -14.10 -27.86
CA ASN A 775 -21.08 -15.43 -28.13
C ASN A 775 -22.47 -15.31 -28.78
N ALA A 776 -22.98 -16.42 -29.32
CA ALA A 776 -24.36 -16.50 -29.84
C ALA A 776 -25.43 -16.08 -28.79
N ASN A 777 -25.11 -16.23 -27.50
CA ASN A 777 -25.97 -15.85 -26.38
C ASN A 777 -25.80 -14.37 -25.95
N GLY A 778 -25.07 -13.55 -26.72
CA GLY A 778 -24.82 -12.14 -26.41
C GLY A 778 -23.78 -11.86 -25.30
N SER A 779 -23.20 -12.89 -24.69
CA SER A 779 -22.15 -12.74 -23.67
C SER A 779 -20.82 -12.35 -24.29
N SER A 780 -20.18 -11.30 -23.78
CA SER A 780 -18.87 -10.85 -24.25
C SER A 780 -17.72 -11.70 -23.69
N PHE A 781 -16.71 -11.97 -24.52
CA PHE A 781 -15.49 -12.68 -24.12
C PHE A 781 -14.25 -12.06 -24.79
N VAL A 782 -13.09 -12.26 -24.18
CA VAL A 782 -11.80 -11.82 -24.75
C VAL A 782 -11.30 -12.87 -25.74
N ALA A 783 -11.00 -12.46 -26.97
CA ALA A 783 -10.54 -13.35 -28.05
C ALA A 783 -9.04 -13.69 -27.91
N LEU A 784 -8.68 -14.38 -26.82
CA LEU A 784 -7.32 -14.82 -26.52
C LEU A 784 -7.34 -16.23 -25.92
N SER A 785 -6.40 -17.06 -26.35
CA SER A 785 -6.16 -18.39 -25.79
C SER A 785 -4.67 -18.63 -25.65
N ILE A 786 -4.28 -19.30 -24.55
CA ILE A 786 -2.90 -19.73 -24.34
C ILE A 786 -2.80 -21.20 -24.72
N LEU A 787 -1.96 -21.51 -25.71
CA LEU A 787 -1.79 -22.86 -26.24
C LEU A 787 -0.99 -23.77 -25.31
N ASN A 788 0.09 -23.23 -24.75
CA ASN A 788 1.04 -23.96 -23.92
C ASN A 788 1.72 -23.02 -22.92
N GLY A 789 2.20 -23.59 -21.81
CA GLY A 789 3.11 -22.91 -20.89
C GLY A 789 2.50 -22.39 -19.59
N VAL A 790 1.22 -22.62 -19.30
CA VAL A 790 0.55 -22.07 -18.08
C VAL A 790 0.34 -23.14 -17.00
N GLN A 791 1.27 -24.08 -16.84
CA GLN A 791 1.07 -25.19 -15.89
C GLN A 791 0.94 -24.66 -14.45
N GLY A 792 -0.24 -24.84 -13.86
CA GLY A 792 -0.52 -24.53 -12.46
C GLY A 792 -0.75 -23.05 -12.13
N SER A 793 -0.81 -22.14 -13.12
CA SER A 793 -1.03 -20.70 -12.91
C SER A 793 -2.26 -20.19 -13.64
N GLY A 794 -3.00 -19.26 -13.06
CA GLY A 794 -4.04 -18.53 -13.79
C GLY A 794 -3.45 -17.36 -14.57
N TYR A 795 -4.30 -16.69 -15.36
CA TYR A 795 -3.92 -15.46 -16.03
C TYR A 795 -5.05 -14.44 -16.07
N GLU A 796 -4.67 -13.17 -16.20
CA GLU A 796 -5.58 -12.05 -16.39
C GLU A 796 -5.27 -11.34 -17.71
N VAL A 797 -6.30 -10.94 -18.46
CA VAL A 797 -6.16 -10.21 -19.72
C VAL A 797 -6.64 -8.77 -19.57
N ASP A 798 -5.73 -7.81 -19.73
CA ASP A 798 -6.06 -6.42 -20.04
C ASP A 798 -6.15 -6.27 -21.56
N TRP A 799 -7.36 -6.49 -22.07
CA TRP A 799 -7.65 -6.46 -23.49
C TRP A 799 -7.41 -5.08 -24.11
N ALA A 800 -7.64 -3.99 -23.36
CA ALA A 800 -7.51 -2.63 -23.86
C ALA A 800 -6.04 -2.24 -24.11
N ARG A 801 -5.13 -2.66 -23.21
CA ARG A 801 -3.68 -2.41 -23.37
C ARG A 801 -2.94 -3.55 -24.08
N GLY A 802 -3.61 -4.66 -24.36
CA GLY A 802 -2.98 -5.86 -24.92
C GLY A 802 -1.99 -6.49 -23.96
N ARG A 803 -2.30 -6.57 -22.66
CA ARG A 803 -1.43 -7.17 -21.65
C ARG A 803 -2.02 -8.44 -21.07
N VAL A 804 -1.16 -9.42 -20.80
CA VAL A 804 -1.54 -10.65 -20.09
C VAL A 804 -0.69 -10.76 -18.83
N TYR A 805 -1.34 -10.85 -17.68
CA TYR A 805 -0.70 -10.94 -16.36
C TYR A 805 -0.80 -12.36 -15.80
N PHE A 806 0.23 -12.79 -15.07
CA PHE A 806 0.36 -14.14 -14.52
C PHE A 806 0.72 -14.11 -13.03
N ASP A 807 0.64 -15.26 -12.36
CA ASP A 807 1.19 -15.42 -11.01
C ASP A 807 2.73 -15.40 -11.00
N GLU A 808 3.31 -15.25 -9.81
CA GLU A 808 4.76 -15.10 -9.63
C GLU A 808 5.62 -16.29 -10.10
N GLN A 809 5.03 -17.48 -10.19
CA GLN A 809 5.70 -18.71 -10.63
C GLN A 809 5.96 -18.74 -12.15
N MET A 810 5.24 -17.91 -12.92
CA MET A 810 5.40 -17.78 -14.37
C MET A 810 6.60 -16.91 -14.77
N ASP A 811 7.29 -16.29 -13.81
CA ASP A 811 8.45 -15.45 -14.08
C ASP A 811 9.60 -16.26 -14.71
N GLY A 812 9.98 -15.90 -15.93
CA GLY A 812 10.96 -16.60 -16.76
C GLY A 812 10.42 -17.77 -17.59
N GLN A 813 9.13 -18.11 -17.47
CA GLN A 813 8.52 -19.21 -18.22
C GLN A 813 8.11 -18.79 -19.64
N LYS A 814 8.19 -19.74 -20.57
CA LYS A 814 7.75 -19.55 -21.96
C LYS A 814 6.24 -19.80 -22.07
N VAL A 815 5.54 -18.92 -22.79
CA VAL A 815 4.10 -18.97 -22.99
C VAL A 815 3.79 -18.75 -24.47
N THR A 816 2.94 -19.61 -25.05
CA THR A 816 2.53 -19.48 -26.46
C THR A 816 1.08 -19.00 -26.56
N ILE A 817 0.85 -17.87 -27.21
CA ILE A 817 -0.44 -17.16 -27.25
C ILE A 817 -1.00 -17.14 -28.68
N ILE A 818 -2.31 -17.35 -28.80
CA ILE A 818 -3.13 -16.99 -29.94
C ILE A 818 -4.07 -15.87 -29.51
N PHE A 819 -4.21 -14.82 -30.31
CA PHE A 819 -5.21 -13.77 -30.03
C PHE A 819 -5.75 -13.14 -31.32
N THR A 820 -6.97 -12.62 -31.25
CA THR A 820 -7.53 -11.74 -32.28
C THR A 820 -7.36 -10.29 -31.85
N ASP A 821 -6.73 -9.48 -32.68
CA ASP A 821 -6.49 -8.07 -32.41
C ASP A 821 -7.76 -7.22 -32.59
N SER A 822 -7.72 -5.97 -32.14
CA SER A 822 -8.83 -5.02 -32.28
C SER A 822 -9.25 -4.73 -33.74
N THR A 823 -8.42 -5.08 -34.74
CA THR A 823 -8.77 -4.97 -36.17
C THR A 823 -9.53 -6.20 -36.68
N GLY A 824 -9.61 -7.26 -35.87
CA GLY A 824 -10.24 -8.53 -36.22
C GLY A 824 -9.28 -9.56 -36.82
N THR A 825 -7.97 -9.28 -36.85
CA THR A 825 -6.96 -10.20 -37.37
C THR A 825 -6.54 -11.19 -36.29
N THR A 826 -6.53 -12.49 -36.60
CA THR A 826 -6.08 -13.52 -35.66
C THR A 826 -4.60 -13.84 -35.87
N HIS A 827 -3.82 -13.74 -34.79
CA HIS A 827 -2.39 -14.03 -34.77
C HIS A 827 -2.15 -15.36 -34.07
N GLN A 828 -1.45 -16.27 -34.75
CA GLN A 828 -1.28 -17.66 -34.32
C GLN A 828 0.12 -17.90 -33.74
N GLY A 829 0.20 -18.63 -32.62
CA GLY A 829 1.39 -19.35 -32.18
C GLY A 829 2.59 -18.50 -31.76
N MET A 830 2.38 -17.29 -31.24
CA MET A 830 3.48 -16.43 -30.79
C MET A 830 4.00 -16.85 -29.42
N THR A 831 5.31 -16.99 -29.28
CA THR A 831 5.94 -17.40 -28.01
C THR A 831 6.61 -16.22 -27.30
N TYR A 832 6.30 -16.09 -26.03
CA TYR A 832 6.76 -15.03 -25.14
C TYR A 832 7.41 -15.61 -23.90
N ILE A 833 8.14 -14.78 -23.15
CA ILE A 833 8.68 -15.12 -21.85
C ILE A 833 8.06 -14.20 -20.81
N ALA A 834 7.21 -14.76 -19.95
CA ALA A 834 6.52 -14.00 -18.91
C ALA A 834 7.51 -13.48 -17.87
N LYS A 835 7.39 -12.21 -17.49
CA LYS A 835 8.44 -11.49 -16.75
C LYS A 835 7.89 -10.32 -15.97
N TRP A 836 8.53 -9.93 -14.87
CA TRP A 836 8.19 -8.67 -14.19
C TRP A 836 8.33 -7.46 -15.13
N GLY A 837 7.21 -6.75 -15.32
CA GLY A 837 7.09 -5.50 -16.04
C GLY A 837 6.22 -4.51 -15.27
N ASP A 838 6.24 -3.24 -15.68
CA ASP A 838 5.63 -2.13 -14.98
C ASP A 838 4.14 -2.07 -15.27
N GLU A 839 3.30 -2.09 -14.23
CA GLU A 839 1.86 -2.25 -14.41
C GLU A 839 1.15 -0.96 -14.82
N THR A 840 1.58 0.19 -14.29
CA THR A 840 0.96 1.51 -14.51
C THR A 840 1.48 2.25 -15.74
N ASN A 841 2.23 1.57 -16.63
CA ASN A 841 2.75 2.22 -17.82
C ASN A 841 1.62 2.52 -18.82
N SER A 842 1.42 3.80 -19.16
CA SER A 842 0.60 4.20 -20.30
C SER A 842 1.26 3.69 -21.58
N SER A 843 0.47 3.22 -22.55
CA SER A 843 0.95 2.79 -23.87
C SER A 843 1.80 3.83 -24.63
N SER A 844 1.87 5.07 -24.15
CA SER A 844 2.63 6.20 -24.69
C SER A 844 3.99 6.49 -24.03
N GLY A 845 4.55 5.60 -23.21
CA GLY A 845 5.96 5.69 -22.79
C GLY A 845 6.30 6.79 -21.76
N GLY A 846 5.36 7.16 -20.90
CA GLY A 846 5.60 8.04 -19.75
C GLY A 846 6.36 7.36 -18.60
N THR A 847 6.91 8.16 -17.68
CA THR A 847 7.72 7.70 -16.53
C THR A 847 7.01 6.60 -15.72
N THR A 848 7.68 5.46 -15.52
CA THR A 848 7.09 4.26 -14.88
C THR A 848 7.11 4.28 -13.34
N GLU A 849 7.65 5.35 -12.75
CA GLU A 849 7.57 5.66 -11.33
C GLU A 849 6.58 6.81 -11.12
N ALA A 850 5.82 6.75 -10.03
CA ALA A 850 4.91 7.82 -9.62
C ALA A 850 5.45 8.49 -8.37
N LEU A 851 5.45 9.83 -8.36
CA LEU A 851 5.66 10.61 -7.15
C LEU A 851 4.43 10.41 -6.25
N MET A 852 4.65 10.09 -4.97
CA MET A 852 3.57 10.03 -4.00
C MET A 852 2.97 11.43 -3.82
N PRO A 853 1.64 11.60 -3.91
CA PRO A 853 1.02 12.93 -3.87
C PRO A 853 0.98 13.46 -2.43
N ILE A 854 2.10 14.02 -1.98
CA ILE A 854 2.25 14.68 -0.68
C ILE A 854 2.23 16.20 -0.83
N ASP A 855 1.69 16.91 0.16
CA ASP A 855 1.50 18.37 0.14
C ASP A 855 2.82 19.13 -0.08
N THR A 856 3.87 18.72 0.62
CA THR A 856 5.23 19.26 0.45
C THR A 856 6.26 18.20 0.80
N SER A 857 7.19 17.92 -0.11
CA SER A 857 8.38 17.11 0.18
C SER A 857 9.48 18.01 0.74
N VAL A 858 10.13 17.60 1.84
CA VAL A 858 11.28 18.35 2.39
C VAL A 858 12.43 17.37 2.64
N SER A 859 12.31 16.59 3.70
CA SER A 859 13.31 15.61 4.14
C SER A 859 12.58 14.40 4.70
N GLU A 860 11.83 13.72 3.84
CA GLU A 860 11.10 12.51 4.23
C GLU A 860 12.10 11.46 4.71
N GLY A 861 11.82 10.77 5.81
CA GLY A 861 12.68 9.74 6.39
C GLY A 861 12.36 8.35 5.84
N GLN A 862 12.70 7.32 6.61
CA GLN A 862 12.45 5.94 6.22
C GLN A 862 10.95 5.70 5.97
N VAL A 863 10.67 4.97 4.89
CA VAL A 863 9.31 4.58 4.51
C VAL A 863 9.04 3.17 5.02
N THR A 864 7.81 2.93 5.45
CA THR A 864 7.25 1.60 5.66
C THR A 864 5.85 1.58 5.09
N ALA A 865 5.42 0.44 4.58
CA ALA A 865 4.10 0.32 3.99
C ALA A 865 3.56 -1.09 4.20
N TYR A 866 2.24 -1.22 4.11
CA TYR A 866 1.60 -2.52 3.99
C TYR A 866 0.46 -2.46 2.96
N LYS A 867 0.23 -3.58 2.30
CA LYS A 867 -0.88 -3.75 1.37
C LYS A 867 -2.15 -4.06 2.14
N ASP A 868 -3.21 -3.29 1.89
CA ASP A 868 -4.53 -3.60 2.45
C ASP A 868 -5.02 -4.95 1.88
N PRO A 869 -5.36 -5.93 2.72
CA PRO A 869 -5.74 -7.27 2.26
C PRO A 869 -7.14 -7.29 1.64
N PHE A 870 -7.95 -6.25 1.85
CA PHE A 870 -9.37 -6.23 1.48
C PHE A 870 -9.74 -5.19 0.44
N VAL A 871 -8.81 -4.37 -0.04
CA VAL A 871 -9.05 -3.42 -1.15
C VAL A 871 -7.74 -3.10 -1.82
N ASP A 872 -7.75 -2.72 -3.10
CA ASP A 872 -6.57 -2.37 -3.90
C ASP A 872 -5.99 -0.99 -3.53
N LYS A 873 -5.68 -0.80 -2.23
CA LYS A 873 -4.96 0.34 -1.69
C LYS A 873 -3.73 -0.09 -0.90
N LEU A 874 -2.78 0.82 -0.79
CA LEU A 874 -1.55 0.69 -0.02
C LEU A 874 -1.55 1.75 1.09
N TRP A 875 -1.22 1.35 2.31
CA TRP A 875 -0.99 2.25 3.43
C TRP A 875 0.50 2.53 3.55
N VAL A 876 0.88 3.80 3.53
CA VAL A 876 2.26 4.25 3.56
C VAL A 876 2.47 5.12 4.79
N TYR A 877 3.55 4.86 5.53
CA TYR A 877 3.95 5.59 6.72
C TYR A 877 5.41 6.02 6.58
N TRP A 878 5.70 7.22 7.04
CA TRP A 878 7.05 7.77 6.98
C TRP A 878 7.22 8.83 8.06
N THR A 879 8.44 9.34 8.19
CA THR A 879 8.71 10.51 9.03
C THR A 879 8.99 11.75 8.21
N SER A 880 8.59 12.92 8.69
CA SER A 880 8.91 14.18 8.02
C SER A 880 9.29 15.26 9.03
N THR A 881 10.23 16.13 8.66
CA THR A 881 10.66 17.29 9.45
C THR A 881 9.98 18.60 9.03
N ARG A 882 8.96 18.52 8.18
CA ARG A 882 8.25 19.68 7.60
C ARG A 882 7.71 20.69 8.64
N ASN A 883 7.50 20.26 9.89
CA ASN A 883 7.04 21.11 10.99
C ASN A 883 8.15 21.51 11.99
N GLY A 884 9.43 21.39 11.61
CA GLY A 884 10.59 21.74 12.42
C GLY A 884 11.12 20.60 13.32
N VAL A 885 10.28 19.62 13.65
CA VAL A 885 10.64 18.40 14.39
C VAL A 885 10.19 17.18 13.58
N SER A 886 10.91 16.05 13.68
CA SER A 886 10.51 14.81 13.00
C SER A 886 9.22 14.25 13.58
N ASP A 887 8.20 14.10 12.73
CA ASP A 887 6.90 13.51 13.09
C ASP A 887 6.55 12.32 12.21
N LEU A 888 5.56 11.54 12.64
CA LEU A 888 5.02 10.44 11.88
C LEU A 888 3.85 10.92 11.00
N TYR A 889 3.84 10.46 9.75
CA TYR A 889 2.78 10.71 8.78
C TYR A 889 2.28 9.39 8.22
N TYR A 890 1.04 9.40 7.75
CA TYR A 890 0.53 8.34 6.90
C TYR A 890 -0.31 8.88 5.75
N GLN A 891 -0.44 8.05 4.72
CA GLN A 891 -1.31 8.27 3.59
C GLN A 891 -1.70 6.93 2.99
N THR A 892 -2.90 6.87 2.41
CA THR A 892 -3.31 5.74 1.58
C THR A 892 -3.26 6.11 0.11
N ILE A 893 -2.72 5.23 -0.73
CA ILE A 893 -2.73 5.39 -2.18
C ILE A 893 -3.49 4.24 -2.83
N ALA A 894 -4.27 4.54 -3.86
CA ALA A 894 -5.00 3.58 -4.69
C ALA A 894 -4.81 3.95 -6.17
N PRO A 895 -3.70 3.55 -6.79
CA PRO A 895 -3.42 3.86 -8.19
C PRO A 895 -4.50 3.27 -9.10
N GLN A 896 -4.85 4.03 -10.13
CA GLN A 896 -5.72 3.53 -11.18
C GLN A 896 -4.96 2.57 -12.10
N PHE A 897 -5.13 1.26 -11.87
CA PHE A 897 -4.48 0.23 -12.68
C PHE A 897 -5.15 0.02 -14.04
N TYR A 898 -6.46 0.26 -14.14
CA TYR A 898 -7.26 -0.02 -15.33
C TYR A 898 -7.99 1.24 -15.82
N PRO A 899 -8.26 1.36 -17.13
CA PRO A 899 -9.09 2.45 -17.64
C PRO A 899 -10.45 2.42 -16.93
N ASN A 900 -11.04 3.59 -16.68
CA ASN A 900 -12.43 3.66 -16.20
C ASN A 900 -13.29 2.91 -17.20
N GLN A 901 -13.99 1.87 -16.74
CA GLN A 901 -15.03 1.26 -17.58
C GLN A 901 -16.14 2.33 -17.71
N PRO A 902 -16.59 2.61 -18.95
CA PRO A 902 -17.64 3.58 -19.19
C PRO A 902 -18.97 3.19 -18.54
#